data_AF-A0A8S3QUA8-F1
#
_entry.id   AF-A0A8S3QUA8-F1
#
_cell.length_a   1.000
_cell.length_b   1.000
_cell.length_c   1.000
_cell.angle_alpha   90.00
_cell.angle_beta   90.00
_cell.angle_gamma   90.00
#
_symmetry.space_group_name_H-M   'P 1'
#
loop_
_entity.id
_entity.type
_entity.pdbx_description
1 polymer ?
#
loop_
_entity_poly.entity_id
_entity_poly.type
_entity_poly.pdbx_seq_one_letter_code
_entity_poly.pdbx_strand_id
1 'polypeptide(L)'
;MSVVKIISWCLLFDYLYRSRFILCDPEDGLYEDISLDEFDPETQTKKEELKKAKQEEMLNELEFKNLNLEQREVCRVRRKLLQYLYRLKTYECILGGVHAAAERFNEKFFQKFRSENIVETAVNYARDNNIEALETLFTFHWEDLRPHRLGILSNFPETTNPHEYRSLLPEVGNDKSVIPWEEDRWREKDWSEEDFCRTIIEPVLPDLGGFLYEENQGLKEFRMANPNTDDLSKWYGFRACEIERLSRQVDLSVELVKLATERGVEGLSELLDNLVTMEMLVYDCYVDENLTFDELQKMADYDKLELIMSKASTEMYTKCQHKWLVPFLQQCEHRQPGTFTSLLRDYIVTKAKTDLTLPTKIFEASKATQKRPNISSQDDVMSMALEALYVCRDDQLDLALEIFQCLPQKGYGKETKESIRLHKEIDKLERHLGALKILHEQDVKKPLHYILETEKDADDAKMLMIRLTRAAGKRSEPLSEIAWRKLHDDVIQLQNQVYRCLSSGLCHEIFTESLLCSGRRESITLAGEYIERSNNESLPTQSYTKNLKVSYKRAIQLVISSAQEYFDSSTDMKDPCIDLARICLNLIRDTPTLIQEELDLINSLAMLDDFGVSIIPAQVRQTKDRIELIEKCLSTRDTSYKQQKKLMRLSHLLKIEKGNNSLREGKVLHLIARGAVKAHDCSFAYEVCQDLIERMHGPVWDVCVDLASFEDFKDISAKADLLSFSLAYCPADMIEPILQAKAVLETQMLYSTIHTDMEVDDKSSERAPLSATAALQHTTEILSSTTKTTKAVLSTVADTKWWQKTIKSLKQPTRRQVSETVVYDNDKFEKQGCHPFYEEFITSSHPDYAVVDYTRGKSACSPTALSESILRTAKLEEMLTEGETTQSSPEVLLELAKTKFPVDSSLGLAYLLALPDTKDVEKFFDDFPKTAITQQLTLYYYALQIYASVKPTAIPDTSPLYRNDPVKLIQRVINFVTNRDDLDWPQDVLDLVEKLKKCYESFEDYIQARTLVRIGSGVDIQRFTDDPEYKKETILGLTMSVNDEMYNVACNLAERYGIPLWELYMSHLEFLFDSGLAIEEIEERVKNKNIVPTLISQPEEFAERMRTSIYPDLDGTDHTTLIYYFTLLAGVGDVKQGGITADNHLKLLKKLKGVAIGLDCKQLMNGLSSPVKYIIPVLTPTNVTAIAKLANKIPDGTGGFLHPSVVHCAWAVKQFWSTDTKKVPDSTVSTGINVNHN
;
A
#
# COMPACT_ATOMS: atom_id res chain seq x y z
N MET A 1 10.35 -109.31 -9.53
CA MET A 1 8.88 -109.07 -9.62
C MET A 1 8.51 -107.58 -9.57
N SER A 2 9.28 -106.72 -8.89
CA SER A 2 8.95 -105.29 -8.73
C SER A 2 9.10 -104.43 -9.99
N VAL A 3 10.00 -104.78 -10.92
CA VAL A 3 10.30 -103.97 -12.13
C VAL A 3 9.16 -103.93 -13.15
N VAL A 4 8.48 -105.06 -13.43
CA VAL A 4 7.36 -105.12 -14.40
C VAL A 4 6.13 -104.38 -13.88
N LYS A 5 5.90 -104.39 -12.55
CA LYS A 5 4.77 -103.70 -11.92
C LYS A 5 4.86 -102.17 -12.08
N ILE A 6 6.08 -101.63 -12.09
CA ILE A 6 6.34 -100.19 -12.22
C ILE A 6 5.99 -99.68 -13.63
N ILE A 7 6.36 -100.43 -14.66
CA ILE A 7 6.15 -100.03 -16.06
C ILE A 7 4.65 -100.08 -16.41
N SER A 8 3.93 -101.13 -16.00
CA SER A 8 2.51 -101.31 -16.36
C SER A 8 1.56 -100.31 -15.72
N TRP A 9 1.90 -99.76 -14.55
CA TRP A 9 1.09 -98.73 -13.87
C TRP A 9 1.15 -97.38 -14.58
N CYS A 10 2.21 -97.08 -15.33
CA CYS A 10 2.34 -95.82 -16.04
C CYS A 10 1.38 -95.69 -17.24
N LEU A 11 1.06 -96.79 -17.95
CA LEU A 11 0.23 -96.75 -19.17
C LEU A 11 -1.28 -96.65 -18.91
N LEU A 12 -1.79 -97.19 -17.80
CA LEU A 12 -3.23 -97.19 -17.49
C LEU A 12 -3.75 -95.79 -17.14
N PHE A 13 -2.84 -94.91 -16.69
CA PHE A 13 -3.18 -93.59 -16.20
C PHE A 13 -3.53 -92.59 -17.32
N ASP A 14 -2.98 -92.78 -18.52
CA ASP A 14 -3.21 -91.90 -19.68
C ASP A 14 -4.65 -91.96 -20.24
N TYR A 15 -5.40 -93.05 -20.01
CA TYR A 15 -6.71 -93.27 -20.65
C TYR A 15 -7.90 -92.59 -19.91
N LEU A 16 -7.85 -92.44 -18.59
CA LEU A 16 -8.94 -91.86 -17.76
C LEU A 16 -9.12 -90.35 -17.91
N TYR A 17 -8.17 -89.68 -18.60
CA TYR A 17 -8.09 -88.23 -18.77
C TYR A 17 -9.11 -87.65 -19.78
N ARG A 18 -9.75 -88.48 -20.64
CA ARG A 18 -10.49 -88.06 -21.85
C ARG A 18 -11.99 -87.69 -21.71
N SER A 19 -12.67 -87.92 -20.58
CA SER A 19 -14.16 -87.93 -20.54
C SER A 19 -14.86 -86.75 -19.83
N ARG A 20 -14.17 -85.77 -19.24
CA ARG A 20 -14.81 -84.78 -18.33
C ARG A 20 -14.52 -83.29 -18.57
N PHE A 21 -13.66 -82.90 -19.51
CA PHE A 21 -13.17 -81.50 -19.54
C PHE A 21 -13.55 -80.61 -20.73
N ILE A 22 -13.92 -81.11 -21.94
CA ILE A 22 -14.27 -80.23 -23.08
C ILE A 22 -15.33 -80.90 -23.97
N LEU A 23 -16.46 -80.23 -24.23
CA LEU A 23 -17.51 -80.65 -25.19
C LEU A 23 -17.20 -80.08 -26.59
N CYS A 24 -16.18 -80.63 -27.25
CA CYS A 24 -16.02 -80.86 -28.71
C CYS A 24 -14.64 -81.55 -28.94
N ASP A 25 -14.56 -82.46 -29.92
CA ASP A 25 -13.38 -83.31 -30.21
C ASP A 25 -12.17 -82.47 -30.70
N PRO A 26 -10.95 -82.59 -30.12
CA PRO A 26 -9.84 -81.68 -30.41
C PRO A 26 -9.37 -81.75 -31.87
N GLU A 27 -9.46 -82.90 -32.53
CA GLU A 27 -9.03 -83.02 -33.93
C GLU A 27 -10.14 -82.67 -34.94
N ASP A 28 -11.39 -82.43 -34.49
CA ASP A 28 -12.55 -82.20 -35.36
C ASP A 28 -12.49 -80.79 -35.98
N GLY A 29 -12.49 -80.73 -37.32
CA GLY A 29 -12.22 -79.52 -38.08
C GLY A 29 -10.73 -79.13 -38.24
N LEU A 30 -9.79 -79.73 -37.49
CA LEU A 30 -8.41 -79.20 -37.35
C LEU A 30 -7.56 -79.29 -38.64
N TYR A 31 -7.92 -80.22 -39.51
CA TYR A 31 -7.22 -80.44 -40.77
C TYR A 31 -8.08 -80.05 -41.99
N GLU A 32 -9.26 -79.41 -41.80
CA GLU A 32 -10.24 -79.15 -42.88
C GLU A 32 -9.75 -78.15 -43.95
N ASP A 33 -8.89 -77.18 -43.60
CA ASP A 33 -8.28 -76.24 -44.55
C ASP A 33 -6.94 -76.73 -45.15
N ILE A 34 -6.47 -77.93 -44.79
CA ILE A 34 -5.19 -78.47 -45.25
C ILE A 34 -5.43 -79.51 -46.35
N SER A 35 -4.70 -79.36 -47.48
CA SER A 35 -4.71 -80.34 -48.58
C SER A 35 -4.46 -81.77 -48.08
N LEU A 36 -5.28 -82.72 -48.50
CA LEU A 36 -5.28 -84.12 -48.06
C LEU A 36 -4.19 -84.98 -48.74
N ASP A 37 -2.89 -84.80 -48.43
CA ASP A 37 -1.87 -85.83 -48.74
C ASP A 37 -1.02 -86.18 -47.50
N GLU A 38 -1.08 -87.44 -47.04
CA GLU A 38 -0.65 -87.87 -45.69
C GLU A 38 0.76 -88.49 -45.59
N PHE A 39 1.44 -88.75 -46.71
CA PHE A 39 2.69 -89.54 -46.73
C PHE A 39 3.96 -88.75 -46.98
N ASP A 40 3.84 -87.44 -47.05
CA ASP A 40 5.02 -86.58 -47.02
C ASP A 40 5.58 -86.53 -45.58
N PRO A 41 6.86 -86.87 -45.32
CA PRO A 41 7.47 -86.77 -43.99
C PRO A 41 7.52 -85.33 -43.51
N GLU A 42 7.48 -84.33 -44.40
CA GLU A 42 7.22 -82.97 -43.95
C GLU A 42 5.78 -82.84 -43.46
N THR A 43 4.81 -83.54 -44.05
CA THR A 43 3.44 -83.65 -43.52
C THR A 43 3.36 -84.48 -42.24
N GLN A 44 4.21 -85.49 -42.00
CA GLN A 44 4.22 -86.33 -40.79
C GLN A 44 5.05 -85.76 -39.64
N THR A 45 6.17 -85.11 -39.94
CA THR A 45 6.83 -84.20 -39.01
C THR A 45 5.88 -83.05 -38.75
N LYS A 46 5.20 -82.47 -39.74
CA LYS A 46 4.09 -81.53 -39.49
C LYS A 46 2.96 -82.16 -38.71
N LYS A 47 2.73 -83.47 -38.70
CA LYS A 47 1.74 -84.13 -37.84
C LYS A 47 2.26 -84.45 -36.44
N GLU A 48 3.51 -84.88 -36.25
CA GLU A 48 4.17 -85.03 -34.93
C GLU A 48 4.48 -83.68 -34.32
N GLU A 49 4.65 -82.67 -35.14
CA GLU A 49 4.73 -81.26 -34.79
C GLU A 49 3.32 -80.73 -34.62
N LEU A 50 2.31 -81.02 -35.44
CA LEU A 50 0.92 -80.62 -35.15
C LEU A 50 0.39 -81.41 -33.95
N LYS A 51 0.93 -82.59 -33.61
CA LYS A 51 0.56 -83.43 -32.47
C LYS A 51 1.40 -83.13 -31.25
N LYS A 52 2.70 -82.84 -31.35
CA LYS A 52 3.43 -82.20 -30.26
C LYS A 52 2.86 -80.82 -30.06
N ALA A 53 2.52 -80.09 -31.11
CA ALA A 53 1.89 -78.78 -31.03
C ALA A 53 0.46 -78.90 -30.54
N LYS A 54 -0.24 -80.02 -30.78
CA LYS A 54 -1.57 -80.27 -30.23
C LYS A 54 -1.53 -80.90 -28.85
N GLN A 55 -0.52 -81.69 -28.54
CA GLN A 55 -0.24 -82.23 -27.21
C GLN A 55 0.29 -81.09 -26.35
N GLU A 56 1.06 -80.17 -26.92
CA GLU A 56 1.38 -78.85 -26.40
C GLU A 56 0.12 -78.01 -26.37
N GLU A 57 -0.74 -77.94 -27.41
CA GLU A 57 -2.03 -77.21 -27.39
C GLU A 57 -2.89 -77.72 -26.26
N MET A 58 -2.93 -79.03 -26.02
CA MET A 58 -3.67 -79.70 -24.95
C MET A 58 -2.97 -79.57 -23.60
N LEU A 59 -1.64 -79.64 -23.55
CA LEU A 59 -0.80 -79.32 -22.39
C LEU A 59 -0.92 -77.81 -22.06
N ASN A 60 -1.30 -76.97 -23.03
CA ASN A 60 -1.51 -75.53 -22.94
C ASN A 60 -2.95 -75.21 -22.54
N GLU A 61 -3.93 -75.96 -23.05
CA GLU A 61 -5.32 -75.97 -22.57
C GLU A 61 -5.36 -76.46 -21.12
N LEU A 62 -4.48 -77.40 -20.79
CA LEU A 62 -4.21 -77.79 -19.43
C LEU A 62 -3.47 -76.67 -18.73
N GLU A 63 -4.24 -75.97 -17.93
CA GLU A 63 -3.66 -75.06 -16.98
C GLU A 63 -2.97 -75.88 -15.88
N PHE A 64 -1.71 -76.26 -16.12
CA PHE A 64 -0.83 -77.02 -15.23
C PHE A 64 -0.81 -76.47 -13.79
N LYS A 65 -0.98 -75.15 -13.67
CA LYS A 65 -1.07 -74.40 -12.41
C LYS A 65 -2.32 -74.76 -11.60
N ASN A 66 -3.41 -75.12 -12.27
CA ASN A 66 -4.71 -75.46 -11.70
C ASN A 66 -5.02 -76.96 -11.75
N LEU A 67 -4.01 -77.81 -11.95
CA LEU A 67 -4.19 -79.27 -11.88
C LEU A 67 -4.78 -79.67 -10.53
N ASN A 68 -5.75 -80.58 -10.60
CA ASN A 68 -6.35 -81.16 -9.42
C ASN A 68 -5.40 -82.16 -8.73
N LEU A 69 -5.76 -82.59 -7.53
CA LEU A 69 -4.88 -83.38 -6.67
C LEU A 69 -4.52 -84.75 -7.26
N GLU A 70 -5.46 -85.42 -7.94
CA GLU A 70 -5.27 -86.75 -8.51
C GLU A 70 -4.29 -86.73 -9.69
N GLN A 71 -4.37 -85.68 -10.52
CA GLN A 71 -3.46 -85.49 -11.65
C GLN A 71 -2.01 -85.28 -11.20
N ARG A 72 -1.79 -84.63 -10.05
CA ARG A 72 -0.43 -84.38 -9.51
C ARG A 72 0.24 -85.64 -8.94
N GLU A 73 -0.52 -86.53 -8.29
CA GLU A 73 0.06 -87.66 -7.56
C GLU A 73 0.72 -88.70 -8.47
N VAL A 74 0.23 -88.86 -9.69
CA VAL A 74 0.73 -89.90 -10.58
C VAL A 74 2.07 -89.59 -11.16
N CYS A 75 2.25 -88.34 -11.56
CA CYS A 75 3.54 -87.89 -12.04
C CYS A 75 4.61 -88.01 -10.94
N ARG A 76 4.23 -87.98 -9.65
CA ARG A 76 5.10 -88.17 -8.46
C ARG A 76 5.65 -89.60 -8.36
N VAL A 77 4.77 -90.60 -8.50
CA VAL A 77 5.15 -92.02 -8.38
C VAL A 77 6.11 -92.46 -9.49
N ARG A 78 5.93 -91.96 -10.72
CA ARG A 78 6.79 -92.32 -11.86
C ARG A 78 8.28 -91.99 -11.62
N ARG A 79 8.58 -90.83 -11.04
CA ARG A 79 9.96 -90.34 -10.83
C ARG A 79 10.74 -91.13 -9.78
N LYS A 80 10.11 -91.47 -8.65
CA LYS A 80 10.82 -92.11 -7.52
C LYS A 80 11.42 -93.47 -7.90
N LEU A 81 10.74 -94.21 -8.76
CA LEU A 81 11.15 -95.54 -9.18
C LEU A 81 12.38 -95.50 -10.11
N LEU A 82 12.52 -94.42 -10.89
CA LEU A 82 13.69 -94.21 -11.74
C LEU A 82 14.96 -93.82 -10.94
N GLN A 83 14.82 -93.14 -9.79
CA GLN A 83 15.95 -92.76 -8.91
C GLN A 83 16.65 -93.97 -8.28
N TYR A 84 15.88 -94.94 -7.75
CA TYR A 84 16.46 -96.11 -7.07
C TYR A 84 17.27 -97.02 -8.00
N LEU A 85 16.89 -97.11 -9.27
CA LEU A 85 17.66 -97.85 -10.26
C LEU A 85 19.05 -97.23 -10.47
N TYR A 86 19.17 -95.90 -10.38
CA TYR A 86 20.43 -95.17 -10.58
C TYR A 86 21.43 -95.41 -9.43
N ARG A 87 20.98 -95.33 -8.17
CA ARG A 87 21.83 -95.52 -6.98
C ARG A 87 22.42 -96.92 -6.86
N LEU A 88 21.73 -97.95 -7.36
CA LEU A 88 22.24 -99.32 -7.35
C LEU A 88 23.57 -99.41 -8.10
N LYS A 89 23.61 -98.89 -9.34
CA LYS A 89 24.81 -98.94 -10.19
C LYS A 89 26.03 -98.25 -9.57
N THR A 90 25.85 -97.10 -8.90
CA THR A 90 26.99 -96.39 -8.26
C THR A 90 27.56 -97.15 -7.08
N TYR A 91 26.71 -97.79 -6.26
CA TYR A 91 27.21 -98.60 -5.15
C TYR A 91 28.01 -99.81 -5.64
N GLU A 92 27.56 -100.43 -6.73
CA GLU A 92 28.32 -101.50 -7.37
C GLU A 92 29.72 -100.99 -7.78
N CYS A 93 29.85 -99.77 -8.32
CA CYS A 93 31.14 -99.17 -8.70
C CYS A 93 32.10 -98.95 -7.52
N ILE A 94 31.62 -98.34 -6.42
CA ILE A 94 32.42 -98.14 -5.19
C ILE A 94 32.93 -99.48 -4.63
N LEU A 95 32.15 -100.56 -4.79
CA LEU A 95 32.55 -101.92 -4.37
C LEU A 95 33.46 -102.66 -5.37
N GLY A 96 33.60 -102.14 -6.60
CA GLY A 96 34.46 -102.68 -7.66
C GLY A 96 33.75 -103.26 -8.89
N GLY A 97 32.46 -102.95 -9.13
CA GLY A 97 31.69 -103.29 -10.32
C GLY A 97 30.68 -104.45 -10.14
N VAL A 98 29.83 -104.67 -11.15
CA VAL A 98 28.61 -105.51 -11.09
C VAL A 98 28.86 -106.95 -10.64
N HIS A 99 29.99 -107.56 -11.04
CA HIS A 99 30.36 -108.92 -10.62
C HIS A 99 30.80 -108.98 -9.15
N ALA A 100 31.59 -108.01 -8.68
CA ALA A 100 32.04 -107.93 -7.28
C ALA A 100 30.87 -107.54 -6.36
N ALA A 101 29.92 -106.77 -6.89
CA ALA A 101 28.72 -106.42 -6.17
C ALA A 101 27.87 -107.65 -5.84
N ALA A 102 27.70 -108.62 -6.75
CA ALA A 102 26.88 -109.82 -6.46
C ALA A 102 27.28 -110.54 -5.15
N GLU A 103 28.55 -110.47 -4.73
CA GLU A 103 29.05 -110.99 -3.45
C GLU A 103 29.10 -109.96 -2.32
N ARG A 104 29.58 -108.73 -2.60
CA ARG A 104 29.83 -107.68 -1.59
C ARG A 104 28.62 -106.83 -1.27
N PHE A 105 27.53 -107.01 -2.02
CA PHE A 105 26.35 -106.18 -1.88
C PHE A 105 25.70 -106.41 -0.53
N ASN A 106 25.69 -105.36 0.28
CA ASN A 106 25.02 -105.37 1.56
C ASN A 106 23.63 -104.77 1.41
N GLU A 107 22.60 -105.61 1.54
CA GLU A 107 21.21 -105.18 1.39
C GLU A 107 20.83 -104.06 2.38
N LYS A 108 21.31 -104.10 3.63
CA LYS A 108 21.00 -103.07 4.63
C LYS A 108 21.71 -101.76 4.35
N PHE A 109 22.99 -101.81 3.98
CA PHE A 109 23.71 -100.61 3.55
C PHE A 109 23.02 -100.01 2.33
N PHE A 110 22.70 -100.83 1.32
CA PHE A 110 22.04 -100.33 0.13
C PHE A 110 20.62 -99.81 0.41
N GLN A 111 19.87 -100.45 1.31
CA GLN A 111 18.55 -99.97 1.72
C GLN A 111 18.63 -98.55 2.29
N LYS A 112 19.70 -98.24 3.04
CA LYS A 112 20.02 -96.89 3.52
C LYS A 112 20.51 -96.02 2.36
N PHE A 113 21.62 -96.39 1.71
CA PHE A 113 22.29 -95.63 0.64
C PHE A 113 21.36 -95.24 -0.54
N ARG A 114 20.46 -96.14 -0.97
CA ARG A 114 19.53 -95.86 -2.08
C ARG A 114 18.52 -94.75 -1.76
N SER A 115 18.31 -94.47 -0.47
CA SER A 115 17.40 -93.44 0.02
C SER A 115 18.12 -92.34 0.79
N GLU A 116 19.43 -92.46 1.01
CA GLU A 116 20.25 -91.56 1.82
C GLU A 116 20.84 -90.42 0.99
N ASN A 117 21.13 -89.34 1.71
CA ASN A 117 21.73 -88.14 1.19
C ASN A 117 23.18 -88.38 0.74
N ILE A 118 23.48 -88.05 -0.51
CA ILE A 118 24.80 -88.36 -1.09
C ILE A 118 25.89 -87.40 -0.62
N VAL A 119 25.54 -86.15 -0.26
CA VAL A 119 26.51 -85.13 0.17
C VAL A 119 27.09 -85.46 1.54
N GLU A 120 26.26 -85.94 2.46
CA GLU A 120 26.68 -86.36 3.80
C GLU A 120 27.71 -87.48 3.78
N THR A 121 27.59 -88.39 2.82
CA THR A 121 28.55 -89.48 2.65
C THR A 121 29.93 -88.95 2.23
N ALA A 122 29.98 -87.90 1.39
CA ALA A 122 31.23 -87.32 0.89
C ALA A 122 32.05 -86.59 1.98
N VAL A 123 31.39 -85.89 2.90
CA VAL A 123 32.05 -85.12 3.98
C VAL A 123 32.78 -86.01 4.97
N ASN A 124 32.15 -87.11 5.36
CA ASN A 124 32.74 -88.04 6.32
C ASN A 124 34.05 -88.63 5.77
N TYR A 125 34.15 -88.87 4.45
CA TYR A 125 35.40 -89.29 3.83
C TYR A 125 36.51 -88.24 3.89
N ALA A 126 36.22 -86.93 3.81
CA ALA A 126 37.24 -85.88 3.96
C ALA A 126 37.78 -85.74 5.39
N ARG A 127 36.89 -85.83 6.40
CA ARG A 127 37.27 -85.78 7.82
C ARG A 127 38.19 -86.93 8.22
N ASP A 128 37.94 -88.12 7.67
CA ASP A 128 38.77 -89.30 7.88
C ASP A 128 40.05 -89.30 7.02
N ASN A 129 40.28 -88.24 6.23
CA ASN A 129 41.38 -88.10 5.28
C ASN A 129 41.42 -89.23 4.21
N ASN A 130 40.26 -89.78 3.82
CA ASN A 130 40.14 -90.84 2.81
C ASN A 130 39.87 -90.26 1.41
N ILE A 131 40.96 -90.04 0.67
CA ILE A 131 41.01 -89.29 -0.59
C ILE A 131 40.30 -90.04 -1.75
N GLU A 132 40.44 -91.37 -1.88
CA GLU A 132 39.99 -92.16 -3.05
C GLU A 132 38.47 -92.35 -3.13
N ALA A 133 37.81 -92.62 -1.99
CA ALA A 133 36.37 -92.84 -1.96
C ALA A 133 35.58 -91.57 -2.31
N LEU A 134 36.10 -90.41 -1.90
CA LEU A 134 35.54 -89.11 -2.21
C LEU A 134 35.66 -88.79 -3.72
N GLU A 135 36.76 -89.18 -4.34
CA GLU A 135 36.99 -89.04 -5.78
C GLU A 135 35.90 -89.74 -6.61
N THR A 136 35.57 -90.99 -6.27
CA THR A 136 34.55 -91.80 -6.98
C THR A 136 33.16 -91.17 -6.92
N LEU A 137 32.80 -90.59 -5.78
CA LEU A 137 31.51 -89.93 -5.60
C LEU A 137 31.39 -88.68 -6.49
N PHE A 138 32.45 -87.86 -6.55
CA PHE A 138 32.45 -86.69 -7.43
C PHE A 138 32.25 -87.05 -8.90
N THR A 139 32.68 -88.22 -9.38
CA THR A 139 32.53 -88.60 -10.79
C THR A 139 31.08 -88.96 -11.21
N PHE A 140 30.36 -89.83 -10.48
CA PHE A 140 29.06 -90.37 -10.93
C PHE A 140 27.82 -89.69 -10.29
N HIS A 141 28.03 -88.97 -9.19
CA HIS A 141 27.00 -88.17 -8.53
C HIS A 141 27.34 -86.69 -8.59
N TRP A 142 28.13 -86.28 -9.59
CA TRP A 142 28.58 -84.90 -9.75
C TRP A 142 27.43 -83.91 -9.67
N GLU A 143 26.29 -84.17 -10.33
CA GLU A 143 25.15 -83.25 -10.31
C GLU A 143 24.70 -82.86 -8.89
N ASP A 144 24.70 -83.82 -7.95
CA ASP A 144 24.31 -83.61 -6.56
C ASP A 144 25.47 -83.08 -5.68
N LEU A 145 26.73 -83.36 -6.02
CA LEU A 145 27.91 -83.09 -5.17
C LEU A 145 28.76 -81.91 -5.59
N ARG A 146 28.76 -81.59 -6.89
CA ARG A 146 29.46 -80.43 -7.44
C ARG A 146 29.19 -79.15 -6.67
N PRO A 147 27.98 -78.88 -6.15
CA PRO A 147 27.74 -77.65 -5.40
C PRO A 147 28.48 -77.60 -4.07
N HIS A 148 29.17 -78.67 -3.65
CA HIS A 148 29.69 -78.86 -2.30
C HIS A 148 31.19 -79.14 -2.21
N ARG A 149 31.92 -79.17 -3.34
CA ARG A 149 33.33 -79.62 -3.39
C ARG A 149 34.26 -78.87 -2.41
N LEU A 150 34.29 -77.53 -2.46
CA LEU A 150 35.16 -76.72 -1.61
C LEU A 150 34.81 -76.85 -0.12
N GLY A 151 33.51 -76.94 0.20
CA GLY A 151 33.05 -77.17 1.56
C GLY A 151 33.49 -78.53 2.12
N ILE A 152 33.50 -79.56 1.28
CA ILE A 152 34.04 -80.87 1.67
C ILE A 152 35.55 -80.78 1.94
N LEU A 153 36.33 -80.08 1.11
CA LEU A 153 37.79 -79.93 1.29
C LEU A 153 38.17 -79.12 2.55
N SER A 154 37.36 -78.16 2.98
CA SER A 154 37.62 -77.41 4.22
C SER A 154 37.54 -78.24 5.50
N ASN A 155 37.15 -79.53 5.41
CA ASN A 155 37.10 -80.43 6.57
C ASN A 155 38.42 -81.18 6.83
N PHE A 156 39.50 -80.88 6.10
CA PHE A 156 40.86 -81.32 6.49
C PHE A 156 41.36 -80.56 7.74
N PRO A 157 42.15 -81.18 8.66
CA PRO A 157 42.62 -80.52 9.89
C PRO A 157 43.57 -79.31 9.67
N GLU A 158 43.47 -78.28 10.51
CA GLU A 158 44.27 -77.02 10.42
C GLU A 158 45.76 -77.17 10.77
N THR A 159 46.12 -78.25 11.46
CA THR A 159 47.51 -78.60 11.76
C THR A 159 48.16 -79.44 10.66
N THR A 160 47.38 -79.92 9.68
CA THR A 160 47.90 -80.72 8.57
C THR A 160 48.58 -79.80 7.56
N ASN A 161 49.76 -80.19 7.11
CA ASN A 161 50.47 -79.41 6.10
C ASN A 161 49.68 -79.42 4.77
N PRO A 162 49.36 -78.26 4.18
CA PRO A 162 48.61 -78.16 2.93
C PRO A 162 49.17 -78.95 1.74
N HIS A 163 50.44 -79.32 1.78
CA HIS A 163 51.07 -80.13 0.74
C HIS A 163 50.56 -81.59 0.68
N GLU A 164 49.91 -82.13 1.72
CA GLU A 164 49.50 -83.55 1.79
C GLU A 164 48.26 -83.89 0.95
N TYR A 165 47.22 -83.05 0.96
CA TYR A 165 45.96 -83.26 0.21
C TYR A 165 45.96 -82.49 -1.13
N ARG A 166 47.16 -82.24 -1.67
CA ARG A 166 47.42 -81.41 -2.84
C ARG A 166 46.66 -81.87 -4.10
N SER A 167 46.37 -83.16 -4.28
CA SER A 167 45.70 -83.70 -5.49
C SER A 167 44.21 -83.37 -5.57
N LEU A 168 43.54 -83.18 -4.44
CA LEU A 168 42.11 -82.82 -4.40
C LEU A 168 41.88 -81.31 -4.51
N LEU A 169 42.91 -80.54 -4.13
CA LEU A 169 42.89 -79.09 -4.16
C LEU A 169 42.70 -78.56 -5.59
N PRO A 170 41.80 -77.60 -5.78
CA PRO A 170 41.61 -76.97 -7.07
C PRO A 170 42.87 -76.24 -7.56
N GLU A 171 43.06 -76.25 -8.87
CA GLU A 171 44.18 -75.64 -9.57
C GLU A 171 43.68 -74.79 -10.73
N VAL A 172 44.41 -73.70 -11.01
CA VAL A 172 44.14 -72.79 -12.12
C VAL A 172 45.13 -73.08 -13.23
N GLY A 173 44.61 -73.45 -14.41
CA GLY A 173 45.44 -73.70 -15.58
C GLY A 173 46.10 -72.43 -16.12
N ASN A 174 47.07 -72.59 -17.02
CA ASN A 174 47.76 -71.46 -17.67
C ASN A 174 46.82 -70.56 -18.48
N ASP A 175 45.67 -71.09 -18.90
CA ASP A 175 44.58 -70.38 -19.59
C ASP A 175 43.67 -69.60 -18.63
N LYS A 176 44.02 -69.54 -17.34
CA LYS A 176 43.27 -68.90 -16.25
C LYS A 176 41.86 -69.48 -16.05
N SER A 177 41.64 -70.72 -16.47
CA SER A 177 40.40 -71.44 -16.17
C SER A 177 40.60 -72.41 -14.99
N VAL A 178 39.55 -72.59 -14.19
CA VAL A 178 39.55 -73.64 -13.17
C VAL A 178 39.37 -74.96 -13.88
N ILE A 179 40.28 -75.90 -13.62
CA ILE A 179 40.28 -77.20 -14.29
C ILE A 179 39.03 -77.98 -13.85
N PRO A 180 38.12 -78.37 -14.78
CA PRO A 180 36.85 -79.01 -14.44
C PRO A 180 37.05 -80.43 -13.94
N TRP A 181 36.06 -80.93 -13.18
CA TRP A 181 36.01 -82.33 -12.81
C TRP A 181 35.40 -83.17 -13.94
N GLU A 182 35.89 -84.38 -14.16
CA GLU A 182 35.39 -85.28 -15.22
C GLU A 182 34.15 -86.08 -14.72
N GLU A 183 32.95 -85.85 -15.32
CA GLU A 183 31.64 -86.48 -14.93
C GLU A 183 31.12 -87.57 -15.91
N ASP A 184 30.21 -88.46 -15.46
CA ASP A 184 29.56 -89.52 -16.28
C ASP A 184 28.09 -89.89 -15.84
N ARG A 185 27.26 -90.51 -16.72
CA ARG A 185 25.80 -90.79 -16.49
C ARG A 185 25.29 -92.17 -16.91
N TRP A 186 24.20 -92.64 -16.26
CA TRP A 186 23.57 -93.94 -16.57
C TRP A 186 22.35 -93.95 -17.56
N ARG A 187 21.56 -92.86 -17.77
CA ARG A 187 20.36 -92.79 -18.68
C ARG A 187 19.84 -91.35 -19.04
N GLU A 188 18.91 -91.19 -20.01
CA GLU A 188 18.21 -89.92 -20.42
C GLU A 188 17.00 -89.51 -19.51
N LYS A 189 16.54 -88.23 -19.58
CA LYS A 189 15.47 -87.60 -18.75
C LYS A 189 14.06 -87.79 -19.32
N ASP A 190 13.08 -87.99 -18.43
CA ASP A 190 11.65 -88.17 -18.76
C ASP A 190 10.83 -86.88 -18.57
N TRP A 191 9.71 -86.71 -19.30
CA TRP A 191 8.82 -85.53 -19.17
C TRP A 191 8.33 -85.28 -17.73
N SER A 192 8.26 -86.32 -16.90
CA SER A 192 7.93 -86.17 -15.47
C SER A 192 9.10 -85.64 -14.63
N GLU A 193 10.34 -85.83 -15.07
CA GLU A 193 11.57 -85.29 -14.47
C GLU A 193 11.90 -83.88 -14.97
N GLU A 194 11.26 -83.46 -16.07
CA GLU A 194 11.28 -82.10 -16.57
C GLU A 194 10.63 -81.12 -15.59
N ASP A 195 11.10 -79.87 -15.62
CA ASP A 195 10.84 -78.90 -14.56
C ASP A 195 9.37 -78.48 -14.47
N PHE A 196 8.65 -78.37 -15.60
CA PHE A 196 7.23 -77.98 -15.58
C PHE A 196 6.39 -78.98 -14.77
N CYS A 197 6.71 -80.25 -14.90
CA CYS A 197 6.02 -81.34 -14.23
C CYS A 197 6.52 -81.44 -12.79
N ARG A 198 7.86 -81.53 -12.62
CA ARG A 198 8.56 -81.61 -11.34
C ARG A 198 8.12 -80.54 -10.35
N THR A 199 7.96 -79.30 -10.79
CA THR A 199 7.62 -78.16 -9.92
C THR A 199 6.18 -78.23 -9.39
N ILE A 200 5.24 -78.82 -10.13
CA ILE A 200 3.84 -78.90 -9.69
C ILE A 200 3.66 -80.07 -8.72
N ILE A 201 4.40 -81.13 -8.96
CA ILE A 201 4.32 -82.36 -8.22
C ILE A 201 5.17 -82.29 -6.95
N GLU A 202 6.40 -81.83 -7.05
CA GLU A 202 7.31 -81.65 -5.93
C GLU A 202 7.65 -80.17 -5.87
N PRO A 203 6.69 -79.34 -5.43
CA PRO A 203 6.89 -77.89 -5.36
C PRO A 203 8.01 -77.49 -4.41
N VAL A 204 8.51 -78.40 -3.57
CA VAL A 204 9.66 -78.18 -2.71
C VAL A 204 10.68 -79.30 -2.92
N LEU A 205 11.87 -78.95 -3.40
CA LEU A 205 12.99 -79.86 -3.56
C LEU A 205 13.85 -79.91 -2.28
N PRO A 206 14.21 -81.10 -1.77
CA PRO A 206 15.04 -81.20 -0.58
C PRO A 206 16.49 -80.79 -0.90
N ASP A 207 17.07 -80.02 0.01
CA ASP A 207 18.46 -79.62 -0.04
C ASP A 207 19.36 -80.73 0.52
N LEU A 208 20.14 -81.38 -0.35
CA LEU A 208 21.06 -82.45 0.03
C LEU A 208 22.30 -81.94 0.77
N GLY A 209 22.79 -80.73 0.50
CA GLY A 209 24.03 -80.24 1.14
C GLY A 209 23.81 -79.40 2.39
N GLY A 210 22.56 -79.14 2.78
CA GLY A 210 22.22 -78.14 3.80
C GLY A 210 23.04 -78.24 5.09
N PHE A 211 23.23 -79.46 5.61
CA PHE A 211 23.90 -79.70 6.91
C PHE A 211 25.35 -79.18 6.97
N LEU A 212 26.14 -79.29 5.90
CA LEU A 212 27.53 -78.80 5.83
C LEU A 212 27.65 -77.34 6.24
N TYR A 213 26.65 -76.60 5.79
CA TYR A 213 26.59 -75.16 5.89
C TYR A 213 25.85 -74.70 7.13
N GLU A 214 25.04 -75.56 7.72
CA GLU A 214 24.52 -75.36 9.08
C GLU A 214 25.63 -75.53 10.11
N GLU A 215 26.52 -76.52 9.92
CA GLU A 215 27.67 -76.78 10.81
C GLU A 215 28.76 -75.72 10.71
N ASN A 216 29.16 -75.32 9.48
CA ASN A 216 30.10 -74.22 9.27
C ASN A 216 29.50 -73.20 8.30
N GLN A 217 28.92 -72.14 8.87
CA GLN A 217 28.26 -71.09 8.10
C GLN A 217 29.22 -70.36 7.14
N GLY A 218 30.52 -70.29 7.46
CA GLY A 218 31.53 -69.67 6.60
C GLY A 218 31.70 -70.41 5.27
N LEU A 219 31.38 -71.71 5.22
CA LEU A 219 31.50 -72.49 3.99
C LEU A 219 30.34 -72.27 3.00
N LYS A 220 29.27 -71.57 3.40
CA LYS A 220 28.10 -71.29 2.53
C LYS A 220 28.48 -70.61 1.23
N GLU A 221 29.44 -69.69 1.29
CA GLU A 221 29.91 -68.95 0.12
C GLU A 221 30.51 -69.90 -0.92
N PHE A 222 31.15 -70.97 -0.47
CA PHE A 222 31.79 -71.95 -1.32
C PHE A 222 30.84 -73.07 -1.77
N ARG A 223 29.52 -72.87 -1.59
CA ARG A 223 28.47 -73.76 -2.07
C ARG A 223 28.11 -73.46 -3.53
N MET A 224 28.91 -73.95 -4.46
CA MET A 224 28.75 -73.66 -5.89
C MET A 224 29.17 -74.83 -6.76
N ALA A 225 28.47 -75.02 -7.88
CA ALA A 225 28.71 -76.15 -8.77
C ALA A 225 30.01 -76.03 -9.57
N ASN A 226 30.36 -74.81 -9.98
CA ASN A 226 31.49 -74.53 -10.85
C ASN A 226 32.25 -73.30 -10.29
N PRO A 227 33.27 -73.50 -9.45
CA PRO A 227 34.07 -72.40 -8.93
C PRO A 227 34.96 -71.81 -10.03
N ASN A 228 35.09 -70.48 -10.04
CA ASN A 228 36.02 -69.74 -10.88
C ASN A 228 37.33 -69.44 -10.10
N THR A 229 38.29 -68.77 -10.73
CA THR A 229 39.60 -68.47 -10.12
C THR A 229 39.48 -67.58 -8.88
N ASP A 230 38.54 -66.64 -8.86
CA ASP A 230 38.28 -65.76 -7.72
C ASP A 230 37.70 -66.55 -6.53
N ASP A 231 36.81 -67.50 -6.80
CA ASP A 231 36.28 -68.40 -5.76
C ASP A 231 37.40 -69.22 -5.10
N LEU A 232 38.43 -69.59 -5.87
CA LEU A 232 39.63 -70.26 -5.32
C LEU A 232 40.50 -69.32 -4.50
N SER A 233 40.78 -68.11 -4.98
CA SER A 233 41.53 -67.10 -4.20
C SER A 233 40.84 -66.81 -2.87
N LYS A 234 39.50 -66.68 -2.88
CA LYS A 234 38.68 -66.51 -1.67
C LYS A 234 38.76 -67.71 -0.75
N TRP A 235 38.68 -68.92 -1.28
CA TRP A 235 38.75 -70.13 -0.46
C TRP A 235 40.14 -70.33 0.17
N TYR A 236 41.22 -70.13 -0.59
CA TYR A 236 42.58 -70.19 -0.05
C TYR A 236 42.83 -69.09 1.00
N GLY A 237 42.36 -67.87 0.76
CA GLY A 237 42.42 -66.78 1.73
C GLY A 237 41.64 -67.10 3.00
N PHE A 238 40.39 -67.57 2.86
CA PHE A 238 39.55 -68.02 3.97
C PHE A 238 40.26 -69.11 4.79
N ARG A 239 40.84 -70.11 4.12
CA ARG A 239 41.51 -71.22 4.78
C ARG A 239 42.80 -70.80 5.48
N ALA A 240 43.59 -69.90 4.88
CA ALA A 240 44.81 -69.38 5.51
C ALA A 240 44.50 -68.57 6.77
N CYS A 241 43.49 -67.70 6.72
CA CYS A 241 43.03 -66.97 7.91
C CYS A 241 42.42 -67.92 8.95
N GLU A 242 41.72 -68.97 8.53
CA GLU A 242 41.18 -69.98 9.45
C GLU A 242 42.30 -70.73 10.18
N ILE A 243 43.41 -71.06 9.51
CA ILE A 243 44.59 -71.66 10.14
C ILE A 243 45.20 -70.72 11.19
N GLU A 244 45.42 -69.43 10.88
CA GLU A 244 45.96 -68.46 11.85
C GLU A 244 45.01 -68.33 13.04
N ARG A 245 43.71 -68.18 12.77
CA ARG A 245 42.69 -67.97 13.81
C ARG A 245 42.60 -69.13 14.78
N LEU A 246 42.71 -70.36 14.29
CA LEU A 246 42.58 -71.57 15.12
C LEU A 246 43.89 -71.97 15.80
N SER A 247 45.05 -71.75 15.16
CA SER A 247 46.33 -72.27 15.64
C SER A 247 47.36 -71.22 16.06
N ARG A 248 47.17 -69.94 15.71
CA ARG A 248 48.11 -68.81 15.85
C ARG A 248 49.47 -68.99 15.18
N GLN A 249 49.62 -70.01 14.35
CA GLN A 249 50.83 -70.27 13.57
C GLN A 249 50.78 -69.47 12.28
N VAL A 250 51.16 -68.18 12.38
CA VAL A 250 51.18 -67.22 11.26
C VAL A 250 52.05 -67.75 10.10
N ASP A 251 53.06 -68.55 10.40
CA ASP A 251 53.93 -69.23 9.45
C ASP A 251 53.19 -70.24 8.55
N LEU A 252 52.34 -71.12 9.10
CA LEU A 252 51.58 -72.09 8.29
C LEU A 252 50.57 -71.41 7.35
N SER A 253 49.99 -70.29 7.80
CA SER A 253 49.11 -69.44 6.97
C SER A 253 49.88 -68.78 5.83
N VAL A 254 51.09 -68.29 6.11
CA VAL A 254 51.99 -67.77 5.07
C VAL A 254 52.33 -68.86 4.05
N GLU A 255 52.59 -70.10 4.49
CA GLU A 255 52.92 -71.21 3.58
C GLU A 255 51.74 -71.68 2.71
N LEU A 256 50.51 -71.78 3.24
CA LEU A 256 49.33 -72.10 2.41
C LEU A 256 49.12 -71.06 1.29
N VAL A 257 49.32 -69.78 1.61
CA VAL A 257 49.16 -68.67 0.65
C VAL A 257 50.27 -68.68 -0.40
N LYS A 258 51.50 -68.98 -0.01
CA LYS A 258 52.59 -69.22 -0.96
C LYS A 258 52.26 -70.39 -1.90
N LEU A 259 51.76 -71.50 -1.36
CA LEU A 259 51.38 -72.68 -2.15
C LEU A 259 50.26 -72.39 -3.14
N ALA A 260 49.26 -71.61 -2.75
CA ALA A 260 48.21 -71.13 -3.65
C ALA A 260 48.81 -70.30 -4.79
N THR A 261 49.72 -69.38 -4.47
CA THR A 261 50.43 -68.55 -5.44
C THR A 261 51.26 -69.39 -6.42
N GLU A 262 51.91 -70.46 -5.95
CA GLU A 262 52.64 -71.42 -6.80
C GLU A 262 51.73 -72.19 -7.76
N ARG A 263 50.46 -72.42 -7.41
CA ARG A 263 49.47 -73.17 -8.21
C ARG A 263 48.61 -72.28 -9.10
N GLY A 264 49.11 -71.08 -9.39
CA GLY A 264 48.47 -70.12 -10.29
C GLY A 264 47.33 -69.32 -9.69
N VAL A 265 47.13 -69.38 -8.36
CA VAL A 265 46.10 -68.58 -7.67
C VAL A 265 46.66 -67.18 -7.40
N GLU A 266 46.18 -66.21 -8.18
CA GLU A 266 46.55 -64.80 -8.04
C GLU A 266 45.70 -64.10 -6.95
N GLY A 267 46.14 -62.92 -6.48
CA GLY A 267 45.33 -62.07 -5.60
C GLY A 267 45.55 -62.22 -4.09
N LEU A 268 46.64 -62.86 -3.64
CA LEU A 268 46.93 -63.09 -2.21
C LEU A 268 48.11 -62.26 -1.65
N SER A 269 48.67 -61.31 -2.42
CA SER A 269 49.87 -60.55 -2.01
C SER A 269 49.65 -59.65 -0.80
N GLU A 270 48.50 -58.99 -0.70
CA GLU A 270 48.17 -58.13 0.44
C GLU A 270 47.98 -58.93 1.73
N LEU A 271 47.40 -60.12 1.62
CA LEU A 271 47.29 -61.06 2.74
C LEU A 271 48.68 -61.45 3.25
N LEU A 272 49.61 -61.76 2.33
CA LEU A 272 50.99 -62.05 2.66
C LEU A 272 51.71 -60.87 3.32
N ASP A 273 51.55 -59.65 2.79
CA ASP A 273 52.13 -58.42 3.36
C ASP A 273 51.69 -58.18 4.80
N ASN A 274 50.39 -58.35 5.08
CA ASN A 274 49.86 -58.21 6.42
C ASN A 274 50.38 -59.30 7.36
N LEU A 275 50.52 -60.55 6.90
CA LEU A 275 51.09 -61.64 7.70
C LEU A 275 52.56 -61.36 8.07
N VAL A 276 53.33 -60.73 7.17
CA VAL A 276 54.71 -60.27 7.46
C VAL A 276 54.75 -59.10 8.43
N THR A 277 53.82 -58.13 8.32
CA THR A 277 53.70 -57.07 9.33
C THR A 277 53.32 -57.64 10.71
N MET A 278 52.45 -58.65 10.74
CA MET A 278 52.10 -59.37 11.96
C MET A 278 53.33 -60.05 12.58
N GLU A 279 54.16 -60.69 11.75
CA GLU A 279 55.43 -61.28 12.14
C GLU A 279 56.37 -60.25 12.80
N MET A 280 56.55 -59.05 12.21
CA MET A 280 57.39 -57.98 12.78
C MET A 280 56.85 -57.45 14.12
N LEU A 281 55.53 -57.26 14.24
CA LEU A 281 54.92 -56.74 15.46
C LEU A 281 55.09 -57.72 16.63
N VAL A 282 54.89 -59.02 16.36
CA VAL A 282 54.99 -60.09 17.36
C VAL A 282 56.45 -60.36 17.75
N TYR A 283 57.36 -60.47 16.79
CA TYR A 283 58.72 -60.93 17.06
C TYR A 283 59.77 -59.80 17.24
N ASP A 284 59.58 -58.61 16.65
CA ASP A 284 60.58 -57.51 16.70
C ASP A 284 60.16 -56.32 17.57
N CYS A 285 58.91 -55.86 17.43
CA CYS A 285 58.40 -54.72 18.20
C CYS A 285 57.91 -55.11 19.60
N TYR A 286 57.78 -56.41 19.88
CA TYR A 286 57.24 -56.98 21.12
C TYR A 286 55.91 -56.32 21.50
N VAL A 287 55.05 -56.14 20.50
CA VAL A 287 53.70 -55.63 20.70
C VAL A 287 52.85 -56.72 21.34
N ASP A 288 51.84 -56.29 22.10
CA ASP A 288 50.98 -57.11 22.97
C ASP A 288 50.53 -58.46 22.34
N GLU A 289 50.58 -59.54 23.14
CA GLU A 289 50.15 -60.90 22.77
C GLU A 289 48.65 -60.98 22.39
N ASN A 290 47.87 -59.97 22.73
CA ASN A 290 46.43 -59.90 22.45
C ASN A 290 46.08 -59.45 21.03
N LEU A 291 47.03 -58.91 20.26
CA LEU A 291 46.76 -58.46 18.89
C LEU A 291 46.40 -59.66 18.00
N THR A 292 45.24 -59.62 17.37
CA THR A 292 44.81 -60.65 16.43
C THR A 292 45.11 -60.26 14.97
N PHE A 293 45.28 -61.24 14.09
CA PHE A 293 45.49 -60.95 12.66
C PHE A 293 44.31 -60.22 12.02
N ASP A 294 43.07 -60.59 12.38
CA ASP A 294 41.86 -59.90 11.92
C ASP A 294 41.83 -58.42 12.32
N GLU A 295 42.35 -58.07 13.50
CA GLU A 295 42.48 -56.68 13.93
C GLU A 295 43.55 -55.96 13.12
N LEU A 296 44.73 -56.57 12.94
CA LEU A 296 45.81 -56.00 12.13
C LEU A 296 45.37 -55.70 10.70
N GLN A 297 44.66 -56.62 10.04
CA GLN A 297 44.20 -56.44 8.65
C GLN A 297 43.27 -55.23 8.51
N LYS A 298 42.49 -54.93 9.54
CA LYS A 298 41.55 -53.81 9.56
C LYS A 298 42.21 -52.48 9.93
N MET A 299 43.43 -52.49 10.48
CA MET A 299 44.14 -51.28 10.84
C MET A 299 44.59 -50.52 9.59
N ALA A 300 44.43 -49.19 9.62
CA ALA A 300 45.04 -48.34 8.61
C ALA A 300 46.56 -48.39 8.72
N ASP A 301 47.25 -48.12 7.61
CA ASP A 301 48.72 -48.11 7.60
C ASP A 301 49.30 -47.06 8.58
N TYR A 302 48.58 -45.97 8.83
CA TYR A 302 48.94 -45.00 9.86
C TYR A 302 48.88 -45.58 11.28
N ASP A 303 47.84 -46.33 11.61
CA ASP A 303 47.69 -46.92 12.94
C ASP A 303 48.74 -48.01 13.16
N LYS A 304 49.06 -48.78 12.12
CA LYS A 304 50.19 -49.73 12.12
C LYS A 304 51.50 -48.99 12.36
N LEU A 305 51.73 -47.87 11.68
CA LEU A 305 52.90 -47.02 11.86
C LEU A 305 53.03 -46.50 13.31
N GLU A 306 51.92 -46.01 13.88
CA GLU A 306 51.90 -45.55 15.26
C GLU A 306 52.18 -46.68 16.25
N LEU A 307 51.58 -47.86 16.03
CA LEU A 307 51.80 -49.04 16.85
C LEU A 307 53.27 -49.49 16.81
N ILE A 308 53.88 -49.48 15.62
CA ILE A 308 55.31 -49.77 15.41
C ILE A 308 56.21 -48.82 16.21
N MET A 309 55.87 -47.52 16.25
CA MET A 309 56.68 -46.51 16.94
C MET A 309 56.30 -46.30 18.42
N SER A 310 55.24 -46.95 18.90
CA SER A 310 54.63 -46.70 20.22
C SER A 310 55.55 -46.95 21.42
N LYS A 311 56.51 -47.87 21.30
CA LYS A 311 57.47 -48.23 22.36
C LYS A 311 58.84 -47.57 22.19
N ALA A 312 58.99 -46.63 21.24
CA ALA A 312 60.24 -45.91 21.03
C ALA A 312 60.42 -44.76 22.05
N SER A 313 61.47 -44.80 22.87
CA SER A 313 61.81 -43.71 23.80
C SER A 313 62.45 -42.52 23.07
N THR A 314 62.36 -41.30 23.62
CA THR A 314 62.97 -40.08 23.02
C THR A 314 64.47 -40.22 22.77
N GLU A 315 65.20 -40.97 23.62
CA GLU A 315 66.63 -41.23 23.45
C GLU A 315 66.93 -42.23 22.32
N MET A 316 66.12 -43.28 22.18
CA MET A 316 66.32 -44.32 21.16
C MET A 316 65.53 -44.05 19.86
N TYR A 317 64.78 -42.95 19.82
CA TYR A 317 63.82 -42.61 18.78
C TYR A 317 64.46 -42.65 17.39
N THR A 318 65.65 -42.07 17.23
CA THR A 318 66.38 -42.07 15.95
C THR A 318 66.78 -43.48 15.50
N LYS A 319 67.08 -44.41 16.41
CA LYS A 319 67.40 -45.80 16.01
C LYS A 319 66.14 -46.58 15.61
N CYS A 320 65.04 -46.37 16.32
CA CYS A 320 63.74 -47.01 16.05
C CYS A 320 63.18 -46.56 14.68
N GLN A 321 63.35 -45.29 14.33
CA GLN A 321 63.00 -44.76 13.01
C GLN A 321 63.62 -45.59 11.87
N HIS A 322 64.90 -45.93 11.96
CA HIS A 322 65.59 -46.64 10.89
C HIS A 322 65.27 -48.14 10.85
N LYS A 323 65.00 -48.78 12.00
CA LYS A 323 64.79 -50.23 12.09
C LYS A 323 63.35 -50.66 11.87
N TRP A 324 62.37 -49.82 12.22
CA TRP A 324 60.97 -50.22 12.21
C TRP A 324 60.14 -49.33 11.29
N LEU A 325 60.22 -48.01 11.47
CA LEU A 325 59.42 -47.06 10.69
C LEU A 325 59.78 -47.09 9.19
N VAL A 326 61.07 -47.00 8.84
CA VAL A 326 61.50 -46.96 7.44
C VAL A 326 61.16 -48.25 6.67
N PRO A 327 61.43 -49.47 7.17
CA PRO A 327 61.04 -50.70 6.47
C PRO A 327 59.53 -50.83 6.24
N PHE A 328 58.71 -50.49 7.23
CA PHE A 328 57.25 -50.50 7.08
C PHE A 328 56.78 -49.47 6.04
N LEU A 329 57.32 -48.25 6.07
CA LEU A 329 57.01 -47.24 5.06
C LEU A 329 57.45 -47.67 3.65
N GLN A 330 58.56 -48.39 3.51
CA GLN A 330 59.00 -48.97 2.23
C GLN A 330 58.05 -50.06 1.73
N GLN A 331 57.55 -50.93 2.62
CA GLN A 331 56.52 -51.91 2.27
C GLN A 331 55.24 -51.22 1.76
N CYS A 332 54.81 -50.15 2.43
CA CYS A 332 53.67 -49.34 2.00
C CYS A 332 53.93 -48.66 0.64
N GLU A 333 55.14 -48.15 0.42
CA GLU A 333 55.57 -47.56 -0.87
C GLU A 333 55.54 -48.58 -2.02
N HIS A 334 55.89 -49.85 -1.75
CA HIS A 334 55.83 -50.92 -2.76
C HIS A 334 54.39 -51.27 -3.14
N ARG A 335 53.46 -51.27 -2.18
CA ARG A 335 52.03 -51.45 -2.46
C ARG A 335 51.46 -50.26 -3.23
N GLN A 336 51.84 -49.06 -2.82
CA GLN A 336 51.38 -47.82 -3.42
C GLN A 336 52.48 -46.76 -3.41
N PRO A 337 53.03 -46.36 -4.58
CA PRO A 337 54.03 -45.30 -4.66
C PRO A 337 53.53 -43.95 -4.11
N GLY A 338 54.38 -43.23 -3.39
CA GLY A 338 54.11 -41.96 -2.72
C GLY A 338 53.65 -42.09 -1.26
N THR A 339 53.34 -43.31 -0.80
CA THR A 339 52.83 -43.56 0.56
C THR A 339 53.87 -43.30 1.64
N PHE A 340 55.16 -43.49 1.34
CA PHE A 340 56.25 -43.19 2.28
C PHE A 340 56.19 -41.74 2.75
N THR A 341 56.19 -40.81 1.79
CA THR A 341 56.20 -39.37 2.05
C THR A 341 54.88 -38.92 2.67
N SER A 342 53.75 -39.49 2.25
CA SER A 342 52.43 -39.17 2.80
C SER A 342 52.30 -39.58 4.27
N LEU A 343 52.57 -40.86 4.60
CA LEU A 343 52.43 -41.36 5.97
C LEU A 343 53.42 -40.68 6.92
N LEU A 344 54.67 -40.43 6.48
CA LEU A 344 55.65 -39.71 7.30
C LEU A 344 55.22 -38.26 7.56
N ARG A 345 54.68 -37.57 6.54
CA ARG A 345 54.10 -36.23 6.69
C ARG A 345 52.96 -36.25 7.71
N ASP A 346 51.99 -37.13 7.53
CA ASP A 346 50.82 -37.25 8.42
C ASP A 346 51.26 -37.54 9.87
N TYR A 347 52.31 -38.33 10.03
CA TYR A 347 52.86 -38.65 11.34
C TYR A 347 53.50 -37.43 12.00
N ILE A 348 54.37 -36.70 11.27
CA ILE A 348 55.00 -35.47 11.75
C ILE A 348 53.94 -34.42 12.11
N VAL A 349 52.99 -34.17 11.21
CA VAL A 349 51.93 -33.16 11.39
C VAL A 349 51.03 -33.51 12.57
N THR A 350 50.67 -34.78 12.74
CA THR A 350 49.83 -35.22 13.86
C THR A 350 50.54 -35.06 15.20
N LYS A 351 51.83 -35.39 15.30
CA LYS A 351 52.60 -35.15 16.53
C LYS A 351 52.82 -33.64 16.77
N ALA A 352 53.02 -32.85 15.72
CA ALA A 352 53.22 -31.40 15.80
C ALA A 352 52.00 -30.59 16.26
N LYS A 353 50.78 -31.14 16.17
CA LYS A 353 49.54 -30.48 16.67
C LYS A 353 49.65 -30.07 18.13
N THR A 354 50.26 -30.92 18.95
CA THR A 354 50.33 -30.74 20.41
C THR A 354 51.75 -30.49 20.89
N ASP A 355 52.77 -31.01 20.20
CA ASP A 355 54.15 -30.85 20.67
C ASP A 355 55.17 -30.96 19.53
N LEU A 356 56.02 -29.94 19.39
CA LEU A 356 57.10 -29.91 18.42
C LEU A 356 58.32 -30.75 18.81
N THR A 357 58.40 -31.35 20.01
CA THR A 357 59.59 -32.11 20.46
C THR A 357 59.99 -33.28 19.54
N LEU A 358 59.08 -34.21 19.26
CA LEU A 358 59.34 -35.37 18.38
C LEU A 358 59.51 -34.96 16.90
N PRO A 359 58.69 -34.06 16.33
CA PRO A 359 58.96 -33.44 15.03
C PRO A 359 60.37 -32.85 14.93
N THR A 360 60.82 -32.12 15.94
CA THR A 360 62.17 -31.53 15.98
C THR A 360 63.24 -32.62 15.84
N LYS A 361 63.11 -33.75 16.54
CA LYS A 361 64.04 -34.89 16.41
C LYS A 361 64.06 -35.49 15.00
N ILE A 362 62.92 -35.54 14.31
CA ILE A 362 62.83 -36.01 12.92
C ILE A 362 63.53 -35.03 11.97
N PHE A 363 63.33 -33.72 12.15
CA PHE A 363 64.00 -32.69 11.34
C PHE A 363 65.51 -32.61 11.62
N GLU A 364 65.94 -32.77 12.87
CA GLU A 364 67.34 -32.90 13.25
C GLU A 364 68.02 -34.10 12.55
N ALA A 365 67.34 -35.24 12.49
CA ALA A 365 67.78 -36.45 11.79
C ALA A 365 67.65 -36.34 10.26
N SER A 366 67.05 -35.27 9.74
CA SER A 366 66.88 -35.00 8.30
C SER A 366 67.70 -33.80 7.81
N LYS A 367 68.58 -33.24 8.66
CA LYS A 367 69.54 -32.20 8.25
C LYS A 367 70.39 -32.69 7.08
N ALA A 368 70.72 -31.79 6.16
CA ALA A 368 71.53 -32.08 4.97
C ALA A 368 72.93 -32.66 5.29
N THR A 369 73.40 -32.55 6.53
CA THR A 369 74.66 -33.12 7.02
C THR A 369 74.60 -34.61 7.38
N GLN A 370 73.41 -35.23 7.38
CA GLN A 370 73.22 -36.64 7.77
C GLN A 370 73.51 -37.63 6.64
N LYS A 371 74.14 -38.78 6.95
CA LYS A 371 74.50 -39.82 5.94
C LYS A 371 73.31 -40.62 5.41
N ARG A 372 72.28 -40.82 6.24
CA ARG A 372 71.03 -41.50 5.90
C ARG A 372 69.88 -40.68 6.48
N PRO A 373 69.42 -39.64 5.78
CA PRO A 373 68.35 -38.79 6.28
C PRO A 373 67.01 -39.52 6.20
N ASN A 374 66.16 -39.34 7.22
CA ASN A 374 64.80 -39.90 7.21
C ASN A 374 63.97 -39.30 6.07
N ILE A 375 64.13 -38.00 5.85
CA ILE A 375 63.55 -37.28 4.71
C ILE A 375 64.70 -36.94 3.75
N SER A 376 64.74 -37.63 2.62
CA SER A 376 65.85 -37.47 1.66
C SER A 376 65.74 -36.23 0.77
N SER A 377 64.54 -35.66 0.64
CA SER A 377 64.24 -34.52 -0.24
C SER A 377 64.20 -33.21 0.55
N GLN A 378 64.92 -32.18 0.07
CA GLN A 378 64.94 -30.86 0.69
C GLN A 378 63.59 -30.15 0.59
N ASP A 379 62.87 -30.35 -0.53
CA ASP A 379 61.53 -29.79 -0.73
C ASP A 379 60.54 -30.39 0.28
N ASP A 380 60.66 -31.69 0.57
CA ASP A 380 59.84 -32.37 1.58
C ASP A 380 60.18 -31.92 3.02
N VAL A 381 61.46 -31.68 3.33
CA VAL A 381 61.86 -31.09 4.63
C VAL A 381 61.22 -29.72 4.83
N MET A 382 61.28 -28.85 3.81
CA MET A 382 60.66 -27.52 3.88
C MET A 382 59.14 -27.59 3.99
N SER A 383 58.48 -28.42 3.17
CA SER A 383 57.01 -28.58 3.20
C SER A 383 56.52 -29.11 4.54
N MET A 384 57.08 -30.23 5.01
CA MET A 384 56.66 -30.87 6.26
C MET A 384 56.94 -29.97 7.48
N ALA A 385 58.03 -29.19 7.47
CA ALA A 385 58.34 -28.27 8.56
C ALA A 385 57.39 -27.06 8.58
N LEU A 386 57.07 -26.48 7.42
CA LEU A 386 56.04 -25.43 7.32
C LEU A 386 54.70 -25.94 7.85
N GLU A 387 54.27 -27.14 7.44
CA GLU A 387 53.03 -27.75 7.91
C GLU A 387 53.08 -28.01 9.43
N ALA A 388 54.16 -28.58 9.96
CA ALA A 388 54.32 -28.84 11.39
C ALA A 388 54.23 -27.55 12.23
N LEU A 389 54.94 -26.50 11.80
CA LEU A 389 54.98 -25.22 12.51
C LEU A 389 53.64 -24.49 12.51
N TYR A 390 52.94 -24.48 11.38
CA TYR A 390 51.63 -23.82 11.28
C TYR A 390 50.47 -24.62 11.89
N VAL A 391 50.63 -25.93 12.10
CA VAL A 391 49.61 -26.78 12.74
C VAL A 391 49.72 -26.76 14.28
N CYS A 392 50.88 -26.41 14.83
CA CYS A 392 51.07 -26.30 16.28
C CYS A 392 50.19 -25.19 16.89
N ARG A 393 49.37 -25.56 17.88
CA ARG A 393 48.42 -24.66 18.55
C ARG A 393 48.94 -24.06 19.85
N ASP A 394 50.06 -24.55 20.35
CA ASP A 394 50.67 -24.09 21.59
C ASP A 394 51.81 -23.07 21.34
N ASP A 395 52.05 -22.18 22.30
CA ASP A 395 53.14 -21.20 22.22
C ASP A 395 54.49 -21.88 22.52
N GLN A 396 55.11 -22.43 21.49
CA GLN A 396 56.43 -23.07 21.53
C GLN A 396 57.43 -22.31 20.64
N LEU A 397 57.52 -20.99 20.78
CA LEU A 397 58.35 -20.12 19.94
C LEU A 397 59.82 -20.59 19.83
N ASP A 398 60.41 -21.08 20.92
CA ASP A 398 61.80 -21.57 20.94
C ASP A 398 61.99 -22.81 20.05
N LEU A 399 61.11 -23.82 20.18
CA LEU A 399 61.15 -25.03 19.34
C LEU A 399 60.82 -24.69 17.87
N ALA A 400 59.94 -23.72 17.62
CA ALA A 400 59.65 -23.24 16.28
C ALA A 400 60.88 -22.61 15.62
N LEU A 401 61.68 -21.86 16.39
CA LEU A 401 62.96 -21.32 15.94
C LEU A 401 64.01 -22.42 15.72
N GLU A 402 64.04 -23.48 16.54
CA GLU A 402 64.93 -24.64 16.34
C GLU A 402 64.61 -25.41 15.06
N ILE A 403 63.33 -25.67 14.76
CA ILE A 403 62.90 -26.29 13.50
C ILE A 403 63.25 -25.38 12.32
N PHE A 404 63.02 -24.06 12.44
CA PHE A 404 63.40 -23.09 11.40
C PHE A 404 64.91 -23.12 11.11
N GLN A 405 65.75 -23.30 12.13
CA GLN A 405 67.21 -23.46 11.97
C GLN A 405 67.63 -24.78 11.30
N CYS A 406 66.76 -25.79 11.28
CA CYS A 406 67.02 -27.07 10.59
C CYS A 406 66.76 -26.98 9.07
N LEU A 407 66.09 -25.93 8.60
CA LEU A 407 65.72 -25.76 7.20
C LEU A 407 66.94 -25.46 6.30
N PRO A 408 66.94 -25.94 5.05
CA PRO A 408 68.01 -25.64 4.11
C PRO A 408 68.07 -24.15 3.79
N GLN A 409 69.29 -23.59 3.74
CA GLN A 409 69.52 -22.20 3.31
C GLN A 409 69.35 -22.05 1.80
N LYS A 410 68.94 -20.86 1.35
CA LYS A 410 68.81 -20.51 -0.07
C LYS A 410 70.13 -20.76 -0.81
N GLY A 411 70.08 -21.51 -1.91
CA GLY A 411 71.23 -21.81 -2.78
C GLY A 411 71.89 -23.18 -2.54
N TYR A 412 71.40 -24.00 -1.61
CA TYR A 412 71.82 -25.40 -1.45
C TYR A 412 70.87 -26.33 -2.21
N GLY A 413 71.37 -27.09 -3.20
CA GLY A 413 70.59 -28.08 -3.96
C GLY A 413 70.26 -27.66 -5.41
N LYS A 414 69.44 -28.47 -6.11
CA LYS A 414 68.94 -28.11 -7.45
C LYS A 414 67.73 -27.19 -7.30
N GLU A 415 67.81 -25.97 -7.81
CA GLU A 415 66.68 -25.03 -7.77
C GLU A 415 65.54 -25.52 -8.68
N THR A 416 64.51 -26.11 -8.07
CA THR A 416 63.24 -26.44 -8.74
C THR A 416 62.25 -25.28 -8.59
N LYS A 417 61.20 -25.26 -9.41
CA LYS A 417 60.10 -24.29 -9.25
C LYS A 417 59.45 -24.40 -7.86
N GLU A 418 59.37 -25.62 -7.31
CA GLU A 418 58.79 -25.89 -5.98
C GLU A 418 59.73 -25.39 -4.87
N SER A 419 61.04 -25.63 -4.97
CA SER A 419 62.05 -25.10 -4.06
C SER A 419 61.99 -23.57 -3.93
N ILE A 420 61.87 -22.84 -5.06
CA ILE A 420 61.73 -21.37 -5.06
C ILE A 420 60.43 -20.93 -4.37
N ARG A 421 59.33 -21.66 -4.57
CA ARG A 421 58.05 -21.39 -3.90
C ARG A 421 58.16 -21.60 -2.39
N LEU A 422 58.70 -22.73 -1.96
CA LEU A 422 58.87 -23.07 -0.55
C LEU A 422 59.77 -22.06 0.17
N HIS A 423 60.85 -21.60 -0.46
CA HIS A 423 61.68 -20.53 0.11
C HIS A 423 60.95 -19.19 0.29
N LYS A 424 59.97 -18.85 -0.57
CA LYS A 424 59.12 -17.67 -0.36
C LYS A 424 58.17 -17.85 0.83
N GLU A 425 57.65 -19.05 1.03
CA GLU A 425 56.84 -19.39 2.22
C GLU A 425 57.69 -19.39 3.50
N ILE A 426 58.97 -19.76 3.42
CA ILE A 426 59.92 -19.62 4.54
C ILE A 426 60.21 -18.15 4.85
N ASP A 427 60.38 -17.27 3.85
CA ASP A 427 60.50 -15.82 4.08
C ASP A 427 59.23 -15.23 4.73
N LYS A 428 58.08 -15.84 4.46
CA LYS A 428 56.81 -15.49 5.12
C LYS A 428 56.79 -15.97 6.57
N LEU A 429 57.21 -17.21 6.81
CA LEU A 429 57.37 -17.78 8.15
C LEU A 429 58.30 -16.92 9.02
N GLU A 430 59.42 -16.44 8.47
CA GLU A 430 60.35 -15.55 9.20
C GLU A 430 59.66 -14.26 9.66
N ARG A 431 58.85 -13.63 8.80
CA ARG A 431 58.05 -12.45 9.18
C ARG A 431 57.00 -12.76 10.24
N HIS A 432 56.36 -13.93 10.18
CA HIS A 432 55.38 -14.37 11.18
C HIS A 432 56.03 -14.62 12.55
N LEU A 433 57.20 -15.27 12.57
CA LEU A 433 58.00 -15.43 13.79
C LEU A 433 58.48 -14.07 14.35
N GLY A 434 58.82 -13.13 13.47
CA GLY A 434 59.13 -11.75 13.85
C GLY A 434 57.94 -11.03 14.51
N ALA A 435 56.72 -11.17 13.96
CA ALA A 435 55.51 -10.62 14.57
C ALA A 435 55.18 -11.25 15.92
N LEU A 436 55.33 -12.58 16.06
CA LEU A 436 55.18 -13.25 17.36
C LEU A 436 56.13 -12.69 18.40
N LYS A 437 57.38 -12.40 18.02
CA LYS A 437 58.35 -11.79 18.92
C LYS A 437 57.89 -10.41 19.42
N ILE A 438 57.38 -9.54 18.54
CA ILE A 438 56.84 -8.23 18.92
C ILE A 438 55.65 -8.38 19.88
N LEU A 439 54.76 -9.34 19.61
CA LEU A 439 53.63 -9.63 20.51
C LEU A 439 54.12 -10.12 21.88
N HIS A 440 55.13 -10.98 21.93
CA HIS A 440 55.72 -11.48 23.19
C HIS A 440 56.38 -10.35 23.99
N GLU A 441 57.04 -9.39 23.34
CA GLU A 441 57.61 -8.20 23.99
C GLU A 441 56.55 -7.29 24.65
N GLN A 442 55.31 -7.33 24.16
CA GLN A 442 54.17 -6.58 24.70
C GLN A 442 53.27 -7.44 25.61
N ASP A 443 53.76 -8.59 26.06
CA ASP A 443 53.07 -9.57 26.92
C ASP A 443 51.82 -10.21 26.28
N VAL A 444 51.82 -10.34 24.95
CA VAL A 444 50.78 -11.03 24.18
C VAL A 444 51.33 -12.37 23.65
N LYS A 445 51.17 -13.43 24.44
CA LYS A 445 51.64 -14.79 24.09
C LYS A 445 50.65 -15.51 23.18
N LYS A 446 51.09 -15.91 21.99
CA LYS A 446 50.26 -16.57 20.95
C LYS A 446 51.07 -17.58 20.13
N PRO A 447 50.46 -18.69 19.68
CA PRO A 447 51.10 -19.65 18.78
C PRO A 447 51.26 -19.09 17.35
N LEU A 448 52.13 -19.69 16.54
CA LEU A 448 52.31 -19.31 15.14
C LEU A 448 51.03 -19.50 14.31
N HIS A 449 50.23 -20.51 14.64
CA HIS A 449 48.92 -20.72 14.04
C HIS A 449 48.01 -19.48 14.12
N TYR A 450 48.04 -18.76 15.26
CA TYR A 450 47.23 -17.56 15.45
C TYR A 450 47.61 -16.44 14.46
N ILE A 451 48.90 -16.30 14.12
CA ILE A 451 49.31 -15.33 13.09
C ILE A 451 48.77 -15.72 11.73
N LEU A 452 48.77 -17.02 11.39
CA LEU A 452 48.25 -17.51 10.12
C LEU A 452 46.75 -17.25 9.98
N GLU A 453 45.96 -17.47 11.05
CA GLU A 453 44.52 -17.20 11.07
C GLU A 453 44.24 -15.69 10.95
N THR A 454 44.99 -14.86 11.67
CA THR A 454 44.74 -13.42 11.75
C THR A 454 45.36 -12.59 10.63
N GLU A 455 46.35 -13.10 9.88
CA GLU A 455 47.08 -12.34 8.85
C GLU A 455 46.15 -11.76 7.76
N LYS A 456 45.13 -12.53 7.37
CA LYS A 456 44.18 -12.16 6.31
C LYS A 456 42.82 -11.69 6.83
N ASP A 457 42.52 -11.95 8.11
CA ASP A 457 41.30 -11.52 8.74
C ASP A 457 41.47 -10.08 9.24
N ALA A 458 40.78 -9.14 8.59
CA ALA A 458 40.87 -7.73 8.94
C ALA A 458 40.27 -7.43 10.33
N ASP A 459 39.26 -8.18 10.77
CA ASP A 459 38.60 -7.94 12.04
C ASP A 459 39.45 -8.47 13.20
N ASP A 460 39.97 -9.69 13.09
CA ASP A 460 40.85 -10.25 14.11
C ASP A 460 42.20 -9.53 14.19
N ALA A 461 42.77 -9.14 13.05
CA ALA A 461 43.97 -8.29 13.01
C ALA A 461 43.70 -6.95 13.69
N LYS A 462 42.56 -6.30 13.40
CA LYS A 462 42.17 -5.05 14.05
C LYS A 462 42.00 -5.24 15.56
N MET A 463 41.35 -6.31 15.99
CA MET A 463 41.17 -6.62 17.41
C MET A 463 42.50 -6.89 18.11
N LEU A 464 43.46 -7.52 17.44
CA LEU A 464 44.82 -7.68 17.97
C LEU A 464 45.51 -6.32 18.17
N MET A 465 45.47 -5.43 17.17
CA MET A 465 46.03 -4.07 17.29
C MET A 465 45.37 -3.28 18.42
N ILE A 466 44.05 -3.40 18.59
CA ILE A 466 43.29 -2.77 19.69
C ILE A 466 43.74 -3.34 21.04
N ARG A 467 43.85 -4.67 21.18
CA ARG A 467 44.31 -5.30 22.43
C ARG A 467 45.73 -4.85 22.79
N LEU A 468 46.62 -4.83 21.80
CA LEU A 468 48.02 -4.39 21.95
C LEU A 468 48.10 -2.95 22.47
N THR A 469 47.35 -2.03 21.84
CA THR A 469 47.36 -0.60 22.16
C THR A 469 46.58 -0.25 23.44
N ARG A 470 45.48 -0.94 23.74
CA ARG A 470 44.72 -0.72 24.98
C ARG A 470 45.38 -1.35 26.21
N ALA A 471 46.10 -2.47 26.06
CA ALA A 471 46.88 -3.06 27.15
C ALA A 471 47.93 -2.08 27.70
N ALA A 472 48.48 -1.24 26.82
CA ALA A 472 49.37 -0.15 27.19
C ALA A 472 48.67 0.97 27.98
N GLY A 473 47.47 1.40 27.56
CA GLY A 473 46.70 2.43 28.25
C GLY A 473 46.20 2.03 29.65
N LYS A 474 46.06 0.72 29.91
CA LYS A 474 45.55 0.17 31.18
C LYS A 474 46.63 -0.27 32.16
N ARG A 475 47.92 -0.02 31.88
CA ARG A 475 49.01 -0.37 32.80
C ARG A 475 48.89 0.42 34.11
N SER A 476 49.21 -0.22 35.23
CA SER A 476 49.21 0.39 36.56
C SER A 476 50.20 1.56 36.65
N GLU A 477 51.36 1.40 36.01
CA GLU A 477 52.34 2.48 35.81
C GLU A 477 52.11 3.15 34.45
N PRO A 478 51.97 4.49 34.40
CA PRO A 478 51.76 5.21 33.16
C PRO A 478 52.98 5.07 32.25
N LEU A 479 52.74 4.68 31.01
CA LEU A 479 53.77 4.68 29.97
C LEU A 479 54.28 6.10 29.74
N SER A 480 55.60 6.23 29.67
CA SER A 480 56.22 7.46 29.20
C SER A 480 55.88 7.73 27.74
N GLU A 481 56.00 8.99 27.31
CA GLU A 481 55.82 9.37 25.91
C GLU A 481 56.71 8.55 24.97
N ILE A 482 57.95 8.23 25.38
CA ILE A 482 58.90 7.41 24.61
C ILE A 482 58.36 5.98 24.42
N ALA A 483 57.76 5.40 25.46
CA ALA A 483 57.21 4.06 25.39
C ALA A 483 55.93 4.00 24.53
N TRP A 484 55.10 5.05 24.55
CA TRP A 484 53.99 5.21 23.62
C TRP A 484 54.46 5.31 22.16
N ARG A 485 55.55 6.05 21.89
CA ARG A 485 56.15 6.12 20.56
C ARG A 485 56.71 4.77 20.10
N LYS A 486 57.42 4.02 20.97
CA LYS A 486 57.86 2.65 20.66
C LYS A 486 56.68 1.75 20.30
N LEU A 487 55.59 1.81 21.06
CA LEU A 487 54.40 1.01 20.79
C LEU A 487 53.74 1.37 19.45
N HIS A 488 53.73 2.66 19.09
CA HIS A 488 53.29 3.09 17.77
C HIS A 488 54.16 2.47 16.68
N ASP A 489 55.49 2.53 16.83
CA ASP A 489 56.43 1.89 15.90
C ASP A 489 56.19 0.37 15.79
N ASP A 490 55.98 -0.32 16.92
CA ASP A 490 55.68 -1.77 16.97
C ASP A 490 54.37 -2.10 16.21
N VAL A 491 53.31 -1.32 16.40
CA VAL A 491 52.02 -1.48 15.69
C VAL A 491 52.19 -1.26 14.18
N ILE A 492 52.95 -0.26 13.78
CA ILE A 492 53.22 0.03 12.37
C ILE A 492 54.14 -1.04 11.77
N GLN A 493 55.09 -1.57 12.53
CA GLN A 493 55.93 -2.68 12.08
C GLN A 493 55.11 -3.96 11.85
N LEU A 494 54.21 -4.31 12.78
CA LEU A 494 53.29 -5.44 12.63
C LEU A 494 52.39 -5.28 11.40
N GLN A 495 51.88 -4.07 11.15
CA GLN A 495 51.08 -3.75 9.96
C GLN A 495 51.89 -3.90 8.65
N ASN A 496 53.13 -3.39 8.61
CA ASN A 496 53.97 -3.44 7.42
C ASN A 496 54.46 -4.86 7.08
N GLN A 497 54.82 -5.65 8.10
CA GLN A 497 55.46 -6.95 7.95
C GLN A 497 54.46 -8.10 7.78
N VAL A 498 53.32 -8.06 8.47
CA VAL A 498 52.34 -9.15 8.52
C VAL A 498 50.92 -8.68 8.19
N TYR A 499 50.36 -7.73 8.94
CA TYR A 499 48.94 -7.35 8.87
C TYR A 499 48.65 -6.31 7.79
N ARG A 500 48.98 -6.63 6.54
CA ARG A 500 48.74 -5.75 5.37
C ARG A 500 47.27 -5.63 4.99
N CYS A 501 46.40 -6.47 5.57
CA CYS A 501 44.95 -6.32 5.50
C CYS A 501 44.45 -5.03 6.18
N LEU A 502 45.24 -4.48 7.12
CA LEU A 502 44.96 -3.21 7.76
C LEU A 502 45.66 -2.07 7.02
N SER A 503 44.94 -0.96 6.83
CA SER A 503 45.56 0.26 6.33
C SER A 503 46.41 0.90 7.43
N SER A 504 47.53 1.52 7.03
CA SER A 504 48.34 2.29 7.97
C SER A 504 47.49 3.36 8.68
N GLY A 505 46.56 4.02 7.97
CA GLY A 505 45.61 4.98 8.55
C GLY A 505 44.76 4.39 9.68
N LEU A 506 44.23 3.18 9.51
CA LEU A 506 43.45 2.50 10.55
C LEU A 506 44.29 2.17 11.79
N CYS A 507 45.56 1.76 11.63
CA CYS A 507 46.44 1.56 12.77
C CYS A 507 46.75 2.86 13.53
N HIS A 508 46.91 3.99 12.81
CA HIS A 508 47.02 5.31 13.44
C HIS A 508 45.75 5.69 14.19
N GLU A 509 44.56 5.38 13.64
CA GLU A 509 43.28 5.59 14.32
C GLU A 509 43.18 4.77 15.61
N ILE A 510 43.50 3.47 15.57
CA ILE A 510 43.45 2.56 16.74
C ILE A 510 44.40 3.03 17.85
N PHE A 511 45.62 3.41 17.47
CA PHE A 511 46.60 3.96 18.40
C PHE A 511 46.12 5.27 19.03
N THR A 512 45.63 6.20 18.20
CA THR A 512 45.10 7.50 18.63
C THR A 512 43.89 7.33 19.55
N GLU A 513 42.94 6.45 19.22
CA GLU A 513 41.79 6.12 20.06
C GLU A 513 42.25 5.60 21.42
N SER A 514 43.28 4.74 21.46
CA SER A 514 43.83 4.22 22.71
C SER A 514 44.47 5.31 23.57
N LEU A 515 45.08 6.34 22.98
CA LEU A 515 45.54 7.53 23.70
C LEU A 515 44.36 8.37 24.23
N LEU A 516 43.30 8.54 23.44
CA LEU A 516 42.10 9.28 23.85
C LEU A 516 41.36 8.58 25.00
N CYS A 517 41.27 7.25 25.01
CA CYS A 517 40.59 6.45 26.04
C CYS A 517 41.51 6.03 27.21
N SER A 518 42.69 6.63 27.35
CA SER A 518 43.69 6.27 28.37
C SER A 518 43.32 6.67 29.81
N GLY A 519 42.30 7.51 30.00
CA GLY A 519 41.92 8.08 31.30
C GLY A 519 42.92 9.11 31.86
N ARG A 520 43.91 9.55 31.07
CA ARG A 520 44.98 10.45 31.50
C ARG A 520 45.06 11.70 30.62
N ARG A 521 45.19 12.88 31.23
CA ARG A 521 45.27 14.16 30.53
C ARG A 521 46.47 14.22 29.58
N GLU A 522 47.61 13.71 30.01
CA GLU A 522 48.88 13.74 29.26
C GLU A 522 48.76 12.93 27.97
N SER A 523 48.22 11.71 28.05
CA SER A 523 47.99 10.82 26.91
C SER A 523 46.93 11.35 25.95
N ILE A 524 45.82 11.92 26.46
CA ILE A 524 44.82 12.58 25.61
C ILE A 524 45.44 13.79 24.88
N THR A 525 46.30 14.54 25.56
CA THR A 525 47.00 15.68 24.95
C THR A 525 47.96 15.21 23.85
N LEU A 526 48.69 14.11 24.08
CA LEU A 526 49.56 13.47 23.08
C LEU A 526 48.77 13.00 21.85
N ALA A 527 47.53 12.52 22.00
CA ALA A 527 46.67 12.17 20.88
C ALA A 527 46.49 13.35 19.89
N GLY A 528 46.57 14.58 20.38
CA GLY A 528 46.56 15.80 19.57
C GLY A 528 47.69 15.91 18.55
N GLU A 529 48.82 15.22 18.73
CA GLU A 529 49.92 15.17 17.75
C GLU A 529 49.64 14.21 16.59
N TYR A 530 48.76 13.23 16.81
CA TYR A 530 48.41 12.17 15.86
C TYR A 530 47.11 12.46 15.08
N ILE A 531 46.43 13.59 15.32
CA ILE A 531 45.21 14.00 14.60
C ILE A 531 45.35 15.36 13.92
N GLU A 532 44.58 15.57 12.85
CA GLU A 532 44.32 16.91 12.29
C GLU A 532 43.36 17.68 13.20
N ARG A 533 43.78 18.86 13.66
CA ARG A 533 43.09 19.68 14.67
C ARG A 533 42.27 20.82 14.09
N SER A 534 42.38 21.10 12.78
CA SER A 534 41.52 22.05 12.07
C SER A 534 41.34 21.67 10.59
N ASN A 535 40.26 22.14 9.97
CA ASN A 535 39.94 21.82 8.57
C ASN A 535 41.00 22.33 7.56
N ASN A 536 41.81 23.31 7.96
CA ASN A 536 42.85 23.95 7.13
C ASN A 536 44.28 23.45 7.42
N GLU A 537 44.47 22.48 8.32
CA GLU A 537 45.81 21.97 8.69
C GLU A 537 46.47 21.14 7.56
N SER A 538 45.74 20.88 6.48
CA SER A 538 46.14 20.10 5.31
C SER A 538 47.01 20.85 4.29
N LEU A 539 47.59 22.01 4.64
CA LEU A 539 48.58 22.71 3.80
C LEU A 539 50.01 22.25 4.12
N PRO A 540 50.79 21.73 3.13
CA PRO A 540 52.10 21.17 3.37
C PRO A 540 53.10 22.28 3.67
N THR A 541 53.40 22.51 4.96
CA THR A 541 54.60 23.25 5.33
C THR A 541 55.79 22.31 5.11
N GLN A 542 56.77 22.77 4.33
CA GLN A 542 57.98 22.06 3.97
C GLN A 542 58.74 21.58 5.22
N SER A 543 58.50 20.36 5.65
CA SER A 543 59.38 19.62 6.56
C SER A 543 59.30 18.14 6.20
N TYR A 544 60.45 17.54 5.95
CA TYR A 544 60.66 16.23 5.34
C TYR A 544 60.34 15.03 6.26
N THR A 545 59.37 15.15 7.17
CA THR A 545 58.86 14.04 7.99
C THR A 545 57.33 14.02 7.93
N LYS A 546 56.78 13.25 6.97
CA LYS A 546 55.34 12.95 6.92
C LYS A 546 54.99 12.02 8.09
N ASN A 547 54.71 12.59 9.26
CA ASN A 547 53.95 11.86 10.28
C ASN A 547 52.51 11.78 9.76
N LEU A 548 52.04 10.57 9.45
CA LEU A 548 50.66 10.31 9.05
C LEU A 548 49.73 10.63 10.23
N LYS A 549 48.99 11.74 10.13
CA LYS A 549 47.94 12.10 11.09
C LYS A 549 46.60 11.50 10.67
N VAL A 550 45.72 11.26 11.63
CA VAL A 550 44.31 10.90 11.38
C VAL A 550 43.59 12.10 10.75
N SER A 551 42.92 11.87 9.61
CA SER A 551 42.20 12.91 8.86
C SER A 551 41.18 13.66 9.73
N TYR A 552 40.95 14.93 9.44
CA TYR A 552 40.10 15.84 10.21
C TYR A 552 38.68 15.28 10.43
N LYS A 553 38.07 14.73 9.37
CA LYS A 553 36.74 14.09 9.46
C LYS A 553 36.72 12.95 10.47
N ARG A 554 37.77 12.13 10.49
CA ARG A 554 37.86 10.97 11.39
C ARG A 554 38.29 11.36 12.79
N ALA A 555 39.17 12.36 12.93
CA ALA A 555 39.56 12.96 14.19
C ALA A 555 38.35 13.47 14.98
N ILE A 556 37.41 14.18 14.31
CA ILE A 556 36.15 14.61 14.93
C ILE A 556 35.38 13.42 15.50
N GLN A 557 35.25 12.31 14.76
CA GLN A 557 34.51 11.14 15.21
C GLN A 557 35.17 10.47 16.42
N LEU A 558 36.49 10.28 16.40
CA LEU A 558 37.22 9.65 17.50
C LEU A 558 37.15 10.49 18.78
N VAL A 559 37.33 11.81 18.63
CA VAL A 559 37.24 12.77 19.73
C VAL A 559 35.84 12.78 20.35
N ILE A 560 34.78 12.82 19.52
CA ILE A 560 33.40 12.78 19.99
C ILE A 560 33.12 11.44 20.70
N SER A 561 33.49 10.31 20.09
CA SER A 561 33.27 8.99 20.69
C SER A 561 33.95 8.84 22.05
N SER A 562 35.19 9.32 22.18
CA SER A 562 35.94 9.28 23.44
C SER A 562 35.34 10.23 24.48
N ALA A 563 34.92 11.44 24.05
CA ALA A 563 34.26 12.39 24.94
C ALA A 563 32.91 11.89 25.44
N GLN A 564 32.15 11.18 24.59
CA GLN A 564 30.91 10.52 24.97
C GLN A 564 31.15 9.41 26.00
N GLU A 565 32.18 8.58 25.83
CA GLU A 565 32.54 7.54 26.79
C GLU A 565 32.89 8.12 28.17
N TYR A 566 33.67 9.21 28.22
CA TYR A 566 33.95 9.92 29.47
C TYR A 566 32.71 10.60 30.06
N PHE A 567 31.87 11.21 29.23
CA PHE A 567 30.63 11.84 29.69
C PHE A 567 29.65 10.81 30.26
N ASP A 568 29.48 9.67 29.60
CA ASP A 568 28.53 8.63 29.98
C ASP A 568 29.01 7.81 31.20
N SER A 569 30.33 7.76 31.44
CA SER A 569 30.91 7.15 32.65
C SER A 569 30.92 8.07 33.87
N SER A 570 30.61 9.36 33.70
CA SER A 570 30.60 10.35 34.78
C SER A 570 29.38 10.18 35.67
N THR A 571 29.58 10.24 36.99
CA THR A 571 28.50 10.07 37.99
C THR A 571 27.79 11.37 38.36
N ASP A 572 28.50 12.50 38.31
CA ASP A 572 27.97 13.83 38.51
C ASP A 572 28.75 14.87 37.67
N MET A 573 28.42 16.15 37.84
CA MET A 573 29.08 17.24 37.13
C MET A 573 30.54 17.49 37.57
N LYS A 574 30.90 17.11 38.80
CA LYS A 574 32.23 17.33 39.39
C LYS A 574 33.18 16.17 39.12
N ASP A 575 32.70 15.12 38.46
CA ASP A 575 33.48 13.97 38.05
C ASP A 575 34.64 14.40 37.12
N PRO A 576 35.91 14.02 37.41
CA PRO A 576 37.05 14.34 36.55
C PRO A 576 36.88 13.88 35.09
N CYS A 577 36.04 12.87 34.83
CA CYS A 577 35.73 12.42 33.48
C CYS A 577 35.03 13.50 32.63
N ILE A 578 34.24 14.41 33.22
CA ILE A 578 33.66 15.55 32.49
C ILE A 578 34.76 16.49 31.97
N ASP A 579 35.82 16.69 32.74
CA ASP A 579 36.99 17.45 32.29
C ASP A 579 37.77 16.71 31.20
N LEU A 580 37.91 15.38 31.30
CA LEU A 580 38.52 14.57 30.24
C LEU A 580 37.72 14.63 28.93
N ALA A 581 36.38 14.56 29.00
CA ALA A 581 35.49 14.76 27.86
C ALA A 581 35.70 16.13 27.21
N ARG A 582 35.81 17.19 28.02
CA ARG A 582 36.09 18.55 27.55
C ARG A 582 37.48 18.65 26.92
N ILE A 583 38.49 18.01 27.50
CA ILE A 583 39.86 17.97 26.95
C ILE A 583 39.87 17.26 25.60
N CYS A 584 39.18 16.13 25.45
CA CYS A 584 39.00 15.45 24.17
C CYS A 584 38.41 16.39 23.12
N LEU A 585 37.25 17.00 23.40
CA LEU A 585 36.56 17.90 22.46
C LEU A 585 37.42 19.11 22.05
N ASN A 586 38.17 19.68 22.99
CA ASN A 586 39.08 20.81 22.76
C ASN A 586 40.38 20.43 22.02
N LEU A 587 40.60 19.16 21.69
CA LEU A 587 41.68 18.80 20.78
C LEU A 587 41.42 19.39 19.39
N ILE A 588 40.16 19.50 18.94
CA ILE A 588 39.79 20.16 17.69
C ILE A 588 39.62 21.66 17.93
N ARG A 589 40.37 22.49 17.20
CA ARG A 589 40.53 23.93 17.49
C ARG A 589 39.42 24.80 16.91
N ASP A 590 38.83 24.38 15.80
CA ASP A 590 37.83 25.15 15.03
C ASP A 590 36.38 24.83 15.41
N THR A 591 36.17 23.92 16.38
CA THR A 591 34.86 23.63 17.03
C THR A 591 33.69 23.47 16.05
N PRO A 592 33.70 22.43 15.19
CA PRO A 592 32.60 22.14 14.27
C PRO A 592 31.28 21.89 15.02
N THR A 593 30.14 22.01 14.32
CA THR A 593 28.80 21.93 14.92
C THR A 593 28.58 20.69 15.78
N LEU A 594 29.08 19.52 15.37
CA LEU A 594 28.98 18.27 16.12
C LEU A 594 29.75 18.30 17.45
N ILE A 595 30.92 18.95 17.48
CA ILE A 595 31.70 19.15 18.72
C ILE A 595 31.02 20.20 19.60
N GLN A 596 30.48 21.25 19.00
CA GLN A 596 29.70 22.26 19.73
C GLN A 596 28.46 21.64 20.38
N GLU A 597 27.78 20.67 19.76
CA GLU A 597 26.64 19.97 20.35
C GLU A 597 27.02 19.18 21.62
N GLU A 598 28.17 18.51 21.63
CA GLU A 598 28.67 17.79 22.80
C GLU A 598 29.13 18.76 23.90
N LEU A 599 29.79 19.87 23.53
CA LEU A 599 30.15 20.94 24.47
C LEU A 599 28.90 21.62 25.05
N ASP A 600 27.86 21.85 24.24
CA ASP A 600 26.58 22.41 24.68
C ASP A 600 25.91 21.49 25.69
N LEU A 601 25.96 20.17 25.47
CA LEU A 601 25.45 19.18 26.42
C LEU A 601 26.22 19.20 27.74
N ILE A 602 27.56 19.26 27.71
CA ILE A 602 28.39 19.44 28.92
C ILE A 602 28.04 20.74 29.64
N ASN A 603 27.86 21.84 28.90
CA ASN A 603 27.50 23.14 29.49
C ASN A 603 26.07 23.13 30.05
N SER A 604 25.16 22.32 29.48
CA SER A 604 23.78 22.19 29.96
C SER A 604 23.73 21.59 31.38
N LEU A 605 24.65 20.69 31.72
CA LEU A 605 24.77 20.13 33.07
C LEU A 605 24.96 21.22 34.13
N ALA A 606 25.71 22.28 33.81
CA ALA A 606 26.01 23.35 34.78
C ALA A 606 24.75 24.16 35.05
N MET A 607 23.98 24.38 33.99
CA MET A 607 22.70 25.07 34.07
C MET A 607 21.63 24.24 34.77
N LEU A 608 21.63 22.91 34.60
CA LEU A 608 20.75 22.00 35.32
C LEU A 608 21.07 21.99 36.83
N ASP A 609 22.35 21.90 37.19
CA ASP A 609 22.82 21.98 38.58
C ASP A 609 22.46 23.32 39.22
N ASP A 610 22.60 24.44 38.49
CA ASP A 610 22.17 25.76 38.94
C ASP A 610 20.65 25.84 39.28
N PHE A 611 19.81 25.08 38.58
CA PHE A 611 18.37 24.95 38.87
C PHE A 611 18.08 23.97 40.02
N GLY A 612 19.10 23.30 40.56
CA GLY A 612 18.98 22.27 41.60
C GLY A 612 18.62 20.89 41.05
N VAL A 613 18.73 20.69 39.73
CA VAL A 613 18.41 19.41 39.09
C VAL A 613 19.66 18.52 39.09
N SER A 614 19.78 17.68 40.12
CA SER A 614 20.79 16.61 40.13
C SER A 614 20.34 15.48 39.19
N ILE A 615 21.12 15.26 38.13
CA ILE A 615 20.90 14.23 37.13
C ILE A 615 22.25 13.70 36.64
N ILE A 616 22.33 12.39 36.42
CA ILE A 616 23.55 11.75 35.92
C ILE A 616 23.75 12.19 34.46
N PRO A 617 24.96 12.61 34.04
CA PRO A 617 25.25 13.02 32.66
C PRO A 617 24.69 12.08 31.58
N ALA A 618 24.91 10.77 31.72
CA ALA A 618 24.36 9.76 30.81
C ALA A 618 22.82 9.83 30.66
N GLN A 619 22.09 10.12 31.74
CA GLN A 619 20.63 10.26 31.72
C GLN A 619 20.19 11.49 30.91
N VAL A 620 20.93 12.60 30.99
CA VAL A 620 20.67 13.80 30.18
C VAL A 620 20.78 13.50 28.69
N ARG A 621 21.79 12.71 28.29
CA ARG A 621 21.96 12.26 26.89
C ARG A 621 20.82 11.33 26.45
N GLN A 622 20.42 10.40 27.31
CA GLN A 622 19.41 9.36 27.01
C GLN A 622 17.96 9.85 27.10
N THR A 623 17.72 11.05 27.65
CA THR A 623 16.37 11.62 27.75
C THR A 623 15.78 11.80 26.35
N LYS A 624 14.71 11.04 26.05
CA LYS A 624 14.06 11.03 24.73
C LYS A 624 13.44 12.38 24.41
N ASP A 625 12.66 12.93 25.35
CA ASP A 625 12.15 14.29 25.26
C ASP A 625 12.90 15.19 26.24
N ARG A 626 13.91 15.89 25.73
CA ARG A 626 14.76 16.79 26.54
C ARG A 626 13.97 17.95 27.16
N ILE A 627 12.72 18.17 26.76
CA ILE A 627 11.87 19.16 27.41
C ILE A 627 11.48 18.78 28.84
N GLU A 628 11.46 17.48 29.18
CA GLU A 628 11.21 16.98 30.54
C GLU A 628 12.25 17.54 31.54
N LEU A 629 13.47 17.83 31.08
CA LEU A 629 14.50 18.45 31.91
C LEU A 629 14.17 19.90 32.26
N ILE A 630 13.49 20.63 31.36
CA ILE A 630 12.97 21.97 31.63
C ILE A 630 11.81 21.90 32.64
N GLU A 631 10.92 20.92 32.51
CA GLU A 631 9.86 20.67 33.50
C GLU A 631 10.43 20.37 34.88
N LYS A 632 11.49 19.54 34.96
CA LYS A 632 12.19 19.25 36.21
C LYS A 632 12.78 20.52 36.83
N CYS A 633 13.40 21.41 36.03
CA CYS A 633 13.88 22.72 36.50
C CYS A 633 12.74 23.58 37.07
N LEU A 634 11.58 23.59 36.41
CA LEU A 634 10.40 24.34 36.84
C LEU A 634 9.79 23.77 38.14
N SER A 635 9.82 22.45 38.33
CA SER A 635 9.30 21.80 39.54
C SER A 635 10.19 21.93 40.77
N THR A 636 11.48 22.29 40.60
CA THR A 636 12.45 22.30 41.70
C THR A 636 12.27 23.50 42.64
N ARG A 637 11.82 24.64 42.12
CA ARG A 637 11.54 25.87 42.89
C ARG A 637 10.35 26.60 42.29
N ASP A 638 9.45 27.08 43.13
CA ASP A 638 8.26 27.79 42.69
C ASP A 638 8.58 29.05 41.88
N THR A 639 9.74 29.70 42.07
CA THR A 639 10.13 30.90 41.31
C THR A 639 10.92 30.61 40.02
N SER A 640 11.16 29.35 39.65
CA SER A 640 11.99 28.98 38.50
C SER A 640 11.44 29.55 37.17
N TYR A 641 10.12 29.66 37.03
CA TYR A 641 9.47 30.20 35.82
C TYR A 641 9.87 31.66 35.52
N LYS A 642 10.23 32.45 36.55
CA LYS A 642 10.71 33.84 36.39
C LYS A 642 12.08 33.93 35.73
N GLN A 643 12.84 32.83 35.69
CA GLN A 643 14.15 32.75 35.04
C GLN A 643 14.05 32.40 33.55
N GLN A 644 13.05 32.97 32.84
CA GLN A 644 12.77 32.70 31.43
C GLN A 644 14.04 32.71 30.56
N LYS A 645 14.88 33.76 30.62
CA LYS A 645 16.13 33.83 29.84
C LYS A 645 17.08 32.66 30.09
N LYS A 646 17.15 32.15 31.33
CA LYS A 646 18.01 31.03 31.70
C LYS A 646 17.43 29.70 31.23
N LEU A 647 16.13 29.49 31.36
CA LEU A 647 15.42 28.32 30.81
C LEU A 647 15.49 28.30 29.27
N MET A 648 15.38 29.46 28.63
CA MET A 648 15.58 29.61 27.19
C MET A 648 17.00 29.22 26.79
N ARG A 649 18.03 29.73 27.48
CA ARG A 649 19.42 29.34 27.19
C ARG A 649 19.65 27.84 27.42
N LEU A 650 19.10 27.27 28.48
CA LEU A 650 19.18 25.82 28.74
C LEU A 650 18.51 25.02 27.62
N SER A 651 17.34 25.45 27.12
CA SER A 651 16.67 24.78 26.01
C SER A 651 17.47 24.79 24.71
N HIS A 652 18.26 25.84 24.47
CA HIS A 652 19.18 25.95 23.33
C HIS A 652 20.39 25.02 23.48
N LEU A 653 20.94 24.89 24.69
CA LEU A 653 22.02 23.95 24.96
C LEU A 653 21.55 22.48 24.85
N LEU A 654 20.34 22.19 25.34
CA LEU A 654 19.70 20.89 25.23
C LEU A 654 19.21 20.56 23.81
N LYS A 655 19.20 21.54 22.88
CA LYS A 655 18.71 21.38 21.49
C LYS A 655 17.28 20.82 21.41
N ILE A 656 16.39 21.26 22.30
CA ILE A 656 14.96 20.92 22.23
C ILE A 656 14.42 21.34 20.85
N GLU A 657 13.67 20.50 20.15
CA GLU A 657 13.18 20.77 18.77
C GLU A 657 14.32 21.22 17.83
N LYS A 658 15.25 20.30 17.55
CA LYS A 658 16.43 20.58 16.70
C LYS A 658 15.97 21.08 15.32
N GLY A 659 16.32 22.33 15.00
CA GLY A 659 16.02 22.96 13.70
C GLY A 659 14.79 23.89 13.68
N ASN A 660 13.96 23.92 14.71
CA ASN A 660 12.82 24.84 14.78
C ASN A 660 12.87 25.69 16.06
N ASN A 661 13.52 26.85 15.94
CA ASN A 661 13.61 27.78 17.07
C ASN A 661 12.22 28.24 17.51
N SER A 662 11.31 28.59 16.60
CA SER A 662 9.96 29.04 16.96
C SER A 662 9.20 28.00 17.80
N LEU A 663 9.26 26.72 17.42
CA LEU A 663 8.62 25.64 18.17
C LEU A 663 9.30 25.38 19.53
N ARG A 664 10.64 25.45 19.60
CA ARG A 664 11.38 25.37 20.87
C ARG A 664 10.93 26.46 21.83
N GLU A 665 10.93 27.70 21.36
CA GLU A 665 10.53 28.85 22.17
C GLU A 665 9.08 28.71 22.63
N GLY A 666 8.18 28.34 21.72
CA GLY A 666 6.77 28.08 22.03
C GLY A 666 6.58 27.05 23.14
N LYS A 667 7.22 25.87 23.04
CA LYS A 667 7.10 24.82 24.06
C LYS A 667 7.68 25.21 25.42
N VAL A 668 8.83 25.90 25.44
CA VAL A 668 9.45 26.34 26.70
C VAL A 668 8.62 27.43 27.37
N LEU A 669 8.12 28.40 26.60
CA LEU A 669 7.22 29.44 27.10
C LEU A 669 5.91 28.85 27.61
N HIS A 670 5.35 27.85 26.92
CA HIS A 670 4.16 27.14 27.38
C HIS A 670 4.38 26.52 28.77
N LEU A 671 5.52 25.86 29.01
CA LEU A 671 5.85 25.31 30.32
C LEU A 671 6.08 26.39 31.38
N ILE A 672 6.70 27.52 31.00
CA ILE A 672 6.88 28.68 31.86
C ILE A 672 5.52 29.27 32.26
N ALA A 673 4.60 29.44 31.31
CA ALA A 673 3.25 29.92 31.57
C ALA A 673 2.50 28.97 32.52
N ARG A 674 2.58 27.65 32.28
CA ARG A 674 2.00 26.64 33.18
C ARG A 674 2.62 26.70 34.59
N GLY A 675 3.93 26.92 34.68
CA GLY A 675 4.63 27.11 35.96
C GLY A 675 4.17 28.37 36.70
N ALA A 676 3.96 29.47 35.98
CA ALA A 676 3.47 30.73 36.54
C ALA A 676 2.02 30.62 37.05
N VAL A 677 1.16 29.92 36.30
CA VAL A 677 -0.22 29.60 36.73
C VAL A 677 -0.20 28.76 38.01
N LYS A 678 0.61 27.70 38.09
CA LYS A 678 0.76 26.89 39.31
C LYS A 678 1.25 27.69 40.52
N ALA A 679 2.05 28.72 40.30
CA ALA A 679 2.54 29.61 41.35
C ALA A 679 1.59 30.78 41.66
N HIS A 680 0.38 30.81 41.08
CA HIS A 680 -0.61 31.89 41.22
C HIS A 680 -0.12 33.28 40.76
N ASP A 681 0.85 33.35 39.84
CA ASP A 681 1.36 34.61 39.26
C ASP A 681 0.64 34.94 37.95
N CYS A 682 -0.63 35.35 38.08
CA CYS A 682 -1.51 35.59 36.93
C CYS A 682 -1.00 36.68 35.99
N SER A 683 -0.32 37.71 36.50
CA SER A 683 0.28 38.77 35.68
C SER A 683 1.33 38.22 34.73
N PHE A 684 2.28 37.44 35.25
CA PHE A 684 3.35 36.89 34.44
C PHE A 684 2.85 35.77 33.52
N ALA A 685 1.92 34.94 34.00
CA ALA A 685 1.26 33.94 33.16
C ALA A 685 0.55 34.59 31.96
N TYR A 686 -0.15 35.71 32.18
CA TYR A 686 -0.83 36.43 31.11
C TYR A 686 0.14 37.02 30.08
N GLU A 687 1.22 37.68 30.52
CA GLU A 687 2.26 38.21 29.62
C GLU A 687 2.85 37.11 28.72
N VAL A 688 3.12 35.92 29.28
CA VAL A 688 3.66 34.80 28.52
C VAL A 688 2.61 34.18 27.59
N CYS A 689 1.35 34.07 28.03
CA CYS A 689 0.24 33.62 27.18
C CYS A 689 0.01 34.57 26.01
N GLN A 690 0.09 35.90 26.20
CA GLN A 690 -0.02 36.88 25.12
C GLN A 690 1.08 36.70 24.07
N ASP A 691 2.35 36.57 24.48
CA ASP A 691 3.48 36.30 23.56
C ASP A 691 3.26 34.99 22.78
N LEU A 692 2.70 33.95 23.42
CA LEU A 692 2.38 32.69 22.74
C LEU A 692 1.21 32.79 21.76
N ILE A 693 0.19 33.59 22.08
CA ILE A 693 -0.96 33.86 21.22
C ILE A 693 -0.52 34.64 19.97
N GLU A 694 0.29 35.69 20.13
CA GLU A 694 0.84 36.46 19.00
C GLU A 694 1.68 35.58 18.05
N ARG A 695 2.35 34.56 18.60
CA ARG A 695 3.11 33.56 17.84
C ARG A 695 2.26 32.40 17.29
N MET A 696 0.94 32.42 17.51
CA MET A 696 -0.01 31.38 17.10
C MET A 696 0.36 29.98 17.63
N HIS A 697 0.91 29.90 18.85
CA HIS A 697 1.28 28.63 19.47
C HIS A 697 0.07 27.91 20.07
N GLY A 698 -0.71 27.24 19.22
CA GLY A 698 -1.95 26.55 19.58
C GLY A 698 -1.94 25.71 20.87
N PRO A 699 -0.88 24.95 21.20
CA PRO A 699 -0.85 24.14 22.41
C PRO A 699 -1.05 24.91 23.73
N VAL A 700 -0.88 26.23 23.79
CA VAL A 700 -1.10 27.03 25.03
C VAL A 700 -2.59 27.14 25.44
N TRP A 701 -3.53 26.62 24.64
CA TRP A 701 -4.96 26.71 24.92
C TRP A 701 -5.32 26.26 26.36
N ASP A 702 -4.69 25.21 26.87
CA ASP A 702 -5.00 24.66 28.19
C ASP A 702 -4.54 25.62 29.30
N VAL A 703 -3.34 26.18 29.17
CA VAL A 703 -2.82 27.19 30.11
C VAL A 703 -3.64 28.49 30.05
N CYS A 704 -4.13 28.87 28.86
CA CYS A 704 -5.03 30.00 28.68
C CYS A 704 -6.38 29.77 29.40
N VAL A 705 -6.94 28.56 29.32
CA VAL A 705 -8.15 28.16 30.07
C VAL A 705 -7.88 28.17 31.57
N ASP A 706 -6.76 27.57 32.01
CA ASP A 706 -6.37 27.54 33.41
C ASP A 706 -6.26 28.97 33.94
N LEU A 707 -5.49 29.85 33.29
CA LEU A 707 -5.37 31.25 33.69
C LEU A 707 -6.71 32.00 33.70
N ALA A 708 -7.58 31.75 32.71
CA ALA A 708 -8.90 32.35 32.67
C ALA A 708 -9.83 31.87 33.81
N SER A 709 -9.59 30.67 34.32
CA SER A 709 -10.30 30.08 35.47
C SER A 709 -9.82 30.57 36.84
N PHE A 710 -8.72 31.33 36.92
CA PHE A 710 -8.19 31.81 38.21
C PHE A 710 -8.98 33.01 38.74
N GLU A 711 -9.36 32.96 40.03
CA GLU A 711 -10.19 34.02 40.67
C GLU A 711 -9.43 35.33 40.81
N ASP A 712 -8.14 35.24 41.11
CA ASP A 712 -7.26 36.39 41.31
C ASP A 712 -6.97 37.15 40.01
N PHE A 713 -7.19 36.54 38.85
CA PHE A 713 -7.08 37.21 37.56
C PHE A 713 -8.35 38.02 37.28
N LYS A 714 -8.33 39.33 37.50
CA LYS A 714 -9.53 40.18 37.45
C LYS A 714 -9.87 40.75 36.07
N ASP A 715 -8.97 40.63 35.10
CA ASP A 715 -9.18 41.22 33.77
C ASP A 715 -10.13 40.36 32.92
N ILE A 716 -11.39 40.76 32.89
CA ILE A 716 -12.49 40.06 32.19
C ILE A 716 -12.25 40.03 30.67
N SER A 717 -11.73 41.11 30.10
CA SER A 717 -11.44 41.19 28.66
C SER A 717 -10.31 40.22 28.30
N ALA A 718 -9.23 40.25 29.08
CA ALA A 718 -8.12 39.33 28.91
C ALA A 718 -8.56 37.86 29.05
N LYS A 719 -9.44 37.55 30.02
CA LYS A 719 -10.02 36.20 30.15
C LYS A 719 -10.80 35.79 28.91
N ALA A 720 -11.63 36.68 28.37
CA ALA A 720 -12.40 36.40 27.16
C ALA A 720 -11.49 36.18 25.95
N ASP A 721 -10.40 36.93 25.82
CA ASP A 721 -9.41 36.78 24.75
C ASP A 721 -8.64 35.44 24.85
N LEU A 722 -8.22 35.07 26.07
CA LEU A 722 -7.57 33.78 26.35
C LEU A 722 -8.49 32.60 25.97
N LEU A 723 -9.77 32.64 26.36
CA LEU A 723 -10.74 31.59 26.00
C LEU A 723 -11.08 31.61 24.50
N SER A 724 -11.11 32.77 23.86
CA SER A 724 -11.31 32.90 22.41
C SER A 724 -10.22 32.19 21.62
N PHE A 725 -8.95 32.41 22.01
CA PHE A 725 -7.83 31.67 21.44
C PHE A 725 -7.98 30.17 21.71
N SER A 726 -8.36 29.81 22.94
CA SER A 726 -8.46 28.40 23.35
C SER A 726 -9.49 27.63 22.53
N LEU A 727 -10.62 28.23 22.16
CA LEU A 727 -11.65 27.61 21.32
C LEU A 727 -11.13 27.16 19.94
N ALA A 728 -10.10 27.83 19.40
CA ALA A 728 -9.53 27.48 18.10
C ALA A 728 -8.63 26.22 18.16
N TYR A 729 -8.15 25.84 19.34
CA TYR A 729 -7.13 24.79 19.52
C TYR A 729 -7.48 23.72 20.55
N CYS A 730 -8.55 23.91 21.34
CA CYS A 730 -9.00 22.95 22.32
C CYS A 730 -9.54 21.66 21.69
N PRO A 731 -9.47 20.52 22.40
CA PRO A 731 -10.10 19.27 21.96
C PRO A 731 -11.63 19.38 22.04
N ALA A 732 -12.32 18.50 21.32
CA ALA A 732 -13.77 18.60 21.09
C ALA A 732 -14.63 18.57 22.38
N ASP A 733 -14.16 17.85 23.40
CA ASP A 733 -14.77 17.75 24.73
C ASP A 733 -14.67 19.06 25.54
N MET A 734 -13.69 19.91 25.22
CA MET A 734 -13.49 21.19 25.90
C MET A 734 -14.19 22.37 25.20
N ILE A 735 -14.77 22.18 24.02
CA ILE A 735 -15.45 23.25 23.26
C ILE A 735 -16.64 23.80 24.06
N GLU A 736 -17.54 22.94 24.53
CA GLU A 736 -18.74 23.37 25.26
C GLU A 736 -18.39 24.09 26.59
N PRO A 737 -17.52 23.55 27.47
CA PRO A 737 -17.11 24.23 28.70
C PRO A 737 -16.45 25.59 28.45
N ILE A 738 -15.53 25.70 27.49
CA ILE A 738 -14.83 26.95 27.17
C ILE A 738 -15.81 27.97 26.57
N LEU A 739 -16.73 27.52 25.72
CA LEU A 739 -17.73 28.39 25.10
C LEU A 739 -18.71 28.95 26.12
N GLN A 740 -19.17 28.14 27.08
CA GLN A 740 -20.01 28.60 28.19
C GLN A 740 -19.28 29.63 29.06
N ALA A 741 -18.03 29.36 29.43
CA ALA A 741 -17.23 30.29 30.23
C ALA A 741 -16.97 31.62 29.52
N LYS A 742 -16.67 31.57 28.22
CA LYS A 742 -16.54 32.75 27.36
C LYS A 742 -17.85 33.52 27.25
N ALA A 743 -18.98 32.84 27.08
CA ALA A 743 -20.29 33.47 27.01
C ALA A 743 -20.67 34.19 28.30
N VAL A 744 -20.35 33.64 29.47
CA VAL A 744 -20.54 34.33 30.76
C VAL A 744 -19.72 35.63 30.81
N LEU A 745 -18.43 35.58 30.44
CA LEU A 745 -17.55 36.75 30.38
C LEU A 745 -18.04 37.80 29.38
N GLU A 746 -18.43 37.37 28.18
CA GLU A 746 -18.98 38.26 27.15
C GLU A 746 -20.28 38.92 27.60
N THR A 747 -21.18 38.16 28.22
CA THR A 747 -22.41 38.70 28.81
C THR A 747 -22.08 39.78 29.85
N GLN A 748 -21.09 39.55 30.72
CA GLN A 748 -20.64 40.56 31.69
C GLN A 748 -20.07 41.82 31.03
N MET A 749 -19.23 41.65 30.00
CA MET A 749 -18.69 42.76 29.22
C MET A 749 -19.82 43.55 28.56
N LEU A 750 -20.76 42.89 27.90
CA LEU A 750 -21.89 43.53 27.21
C LEU A 750 -22.82 44.23 28.19
N TYR A 751 -23.12 43.65 29.36
CA TYR A 751 -23.87 44.34 30.41
C TYR A 751 -23.16 45.64 30.82
N SER A 752 -21.83 45.63 30.98
CA SER A 752 -21.07 46.83 31.31
C SER A 752 -21.07 47.88 30.19
N THR A 753 -20.97 47.45 28.91
CA THR A 753 -21.03 48.32 27.74
C THR A 753 -22.40 48.97 27.58
N ILE A 754 -23.47 48.18 27.64
CA ILE A 754 -24.87 48.66 27.55
C ILE A 754 -25.17 49.62 28.70
N HIS A 755 -24.69 49.32 29.92
CA HIS A 755 -24.87 50.21 31.06
C HIS A 755 -24.14 51.55 30.90
N THR A 756 -22.93 51.52 30.31
CA THR A 756 -22.14 52.72 30.01
C THR A 756 -22.80 53.59 28.93
N ASP A 757 -23.32 52.97 27.86
CA ASP A 757 -23.98 53.67 26.75
C ASP A 757 -25.35 54.28 27.12
N MET A 758 -26.00 53.74 28.16
CA MET A 758 -27.33 54.19 28.62
C MET A 758 -27.30 55.23 29.77
N GLU A 759 -26.12 55.59 30.32
CA GLU A 759 -25.95 56.52 31.45
C GLU A 759 -26.96 56.30 32.61
N VAL A 760 -27.21 55.05 33.01
CA VAL A 760 -28.15 54.75 34.09
C VAL A 760 -27.45 54.86 35.45
N ASP A 761 -27.65 55.97 36.15
CA ASP A 761 -27.14 56.18 37.52
C ASP A 761 -27.96 55.36 38.53
N ASP A 762 -27.65 54.07 38.67
CA ASP A 762 -28.26 53.18 39.68
C ASP A 762 -27.19 52.55 40.58
N LYS A 763 -27.02 53.11 41.78
CA LYS A 763 -26.06 52.66 42.81
C LYS A 763 -26.47 51.36 43.52
N SER A 764 -27.29 50.51 42.90
CA SER A 764 -27.81 49.28 43.50
C SER A 764 -27.32 47.98 42.87
N SER A 765 -26.41 48.03 41.89
CA SER A 765 -25.89 46.81 41.21
C SER A 765 -24.40 46.55 41.47
N GLU A 766 -24.03 46.37 42.74
CA GLU A 766 -22.68 45.93 43.14
C GLU A 766 -22.50 44.40 43.12
N ARG A 767 -23.39 43.65 42.47
CA ARG A 767 -23.22 42.21 42.24
C ARG A 767 -23.53 41.85 40.80
N ALA A 768 -22.50 41.87 39.95
CA ALA A 768 -22.54 41.08 38.73
C ALA A 768 -22.68 39.60 39.14
N PRO A 769 -23.76 38.90 38.77
CA PRO A 769 -23.89 37.48 39.05
C PRO A 769 -22.94 36.72 38.11
N LEU A 770 -22.19 35.75 38.67
CA LEU A 770 -21.29 34.78 38.02
C LEU A 770 -19.85 35.27 37.70
N SER A 771 -18.88 35.08 38.58
CA SER A 771 -17.48 35.13 38.11
C SER A 771 -17.24 33.98 37.11
N ALA A 772 -16.44 34.23 36.07
CA ALA A 772 -16.05 33.19 35.10
C ALA A 772 -15.42 31.95 35.75
N THR A 773 -14.88 32.12 36.96
CA THR A 773 -14.36 31.03 37.79
C THR A 773 -15.46 30.10 38.29
N ALA A 774 -16.64 30.59 38.63
CA ALA A 774 -17.79 29.75 38.95
C ALA A 774 -18.21 28.91 37.72
N ALA A 775 -18.21 29.47 36.51
CA ALA A 775 -18.55 28.73 35.29
C ALA A 775 -17.50 27.64 34.93
N LEU A 776 -16.21 27.90 35.15
CA LEU A 776 -15.11 26.97 34.85
C LEU A 776 -14.86 25.92 35.97
N GLN A 777 -15.06 26.28 37.24
CA GLN A 777 -14.99 25.32 38.37
C GLN A 777 -16.22 24.41 38.43
N HIS A 778 -17.42 24.93 38.11
CA HIS A 778 -18.62 24.08 38.04
C HIS A 778 -18.55 23.05 36.89
N THR A 779 -17.86 23.33 35.78
CA THR A 779 -17.69 22.34 34.70
C THR A 779 -16.69 21.24 35.06
N THR A 780 -15.74 21.48 35.97
CA THR A 780 -14.79 20.45 36.44
C THR A 780 -15.34 19.61 37.61
N GLU A 781 -16.16 20.17 38.51
CA GLU A 781 -16.80 19.40 39.59
C GLU A 781 -18.08 18.64 39.16
N ILE A 782 -18.77 19.07 38.09
CA ILE A 782 -20.03 18.48 37.59
C ILE A 782 -19.79 17.42 36.49
N LEU A 783 -18.65 16.72 36.51
CA LEU A 783 -18.58 15.39 35.88
C LEU A 783 -19.15 14.28 36.79
N SER A 784 -19.59 14.60 38.01
CA SER A 784 -20.04 13.61 39.01
C SER A 784 -21.50 13.71 39.51
N SER A 785 -22.19 14.86 39.46
CA SER A 785 -23.64 14.88 39.80
C SER A 785 -24.44 16.12 39.35
N THR A 786 -25.56 15.86 38.65
CA THR A 786 -26.77 16.68 38.44
C THR A 786 -26.69 18.04 37.73
N THR A 787 -27.22 18.07 36.49
CA THR A 787 -27.58 19.22 35.62
C THR A 787 -28.56 20.25 36.19
N LYS A 788 -29.05 20.09 37.43
CA LYS A 788 -30.13 20.93 38.00
C LYS A 788 -29.63 22.22 38.67
N THR A 789 -28.36 22.29 39.10
CA THR A 789 -27.83 23.42 39.89
C THR A 789 -27.36 24.59 39.04
N THR A 790 -26.76 24.35 37.87
CA THR A 790 -26.36 25.39 36.89
C THR A 790 -27.57 26.18 36.39
N LYS A 791 -28.69 25.47 36.17
CA LYS A 791 -29.98 26.02 35.70
C LYS A 791 -30.57 27.08 36.64
N ALA A 792 -30.50 26.83 37.95
CA ALA A 792 -31.04 27.72 38.96
C ALA A 792 -30.23 29.03 39.10
N VAL A 793 -28.91 28.98 38.98
CA VAL A 793 -28.06 30.17 39.10
C VAL A 793 -28.18 31.05 37.85
N LEU A 794 -28.25 30.47 36.65
CA LEU A 794 -28.37 31.22 35.40
C LEU A 794 -29.75 31.89 35.24
N SER A 795 -30.83 31.26 35.74
CA SER A 795 -32.17 31.86 35.75
C SER A 795 -32.30 33.14 36.62
N THR A 796 -31.40 33.34 37.59
CA THR A 796 -31.41 34.55 38.44
C THR A 796 -30.81 35.78 37.77
N VAL A 797 -30.18 35.62 36.59
CA VAL A 797 -29.53 36.69 35.81
C VAL A 797 -30.54 37.48 34.96
N ALA A 798 -31.69 36.88 34.65
CA ALA A 798 -32.74 37.49 33.83
C ALA A 798 -33.52 38.58 34.57
N ASP A 799 -32.90 39.75 34.81
CA ASP A 799 -33.65 40.91 35.30
C ASP A 799 -34.58 41.42 34.18
N THR A 800 -35.80 40.89 34.18
CA THR A 800 -36.89 41.33 33.30
C THR A 800 -37.15 42.84 33.36
N LYS A 801 -36.81 43.52 34.46
CA LYS A 801 -36.94 44.98 34.57
C LYS A 801 -35.82 45.71 33.84
N TRP A 802 -34.60 45.19 33.86
CA TRP A 802 -33.49 45.71 33.07
C TRP A 802 -33.83 45.62 31.57
N TRP A 803 -34.26 44.46 31.10
CA TRP A 803 -34.66 44.23 29.71
C TRP A 803 -35.76 45.19 29.24
N GLN A 804 -36.83 45.37 30.04
CA GLN A 804 -37.89 46.32 29.73
C GLN A 804 -37.40 47.77 29.66
N LYS A 805 -36.43 48.16 30.50
CA LYS A 805 -35.85 49.52 30.51
C LYS A 805 -34.95 49.76 29.28
N THR A 806 -34.12 48.78 28.93
CA THR A 806 -33.20 48.80 27.77
C THR A 806 -33.95 48.83 26.43
N ILE A 807 -35.02 48.05 26.29
CA ILE A 807 -35.88 48.08 25.10
C ILE A 807 -36.65 49.41 25.01
N LYS A 808 -37.08 49.96 26.14
CA LYS A 808 -37.78 51.25 26.18
C LYS A 808 -36.89 52.44 25.80
N SER A 809 -35.58 52.39 26.12
CA SER A 809 -34.63 53.43 25.69
C SER A 809 -34.35 53.43 24.20
N LEU A 810 -34.42 52.29 23.50
CA LEU A 810 -34.29 52.26 22.03
C LEU A 810 -35.43 53.03 21.31
N LYS A 811 -36.60 53.15 21.95
CA LYS A 811 -37.74 53.93 21.43
C LYS A 811 -37.62 55.43 21.69
N GLN A 812 -36.68 55.88 22.53
CA GLN A 812 -36.50 57.30 22.87
C GLN A 812 -35.15 57.78 22.31
N PRO A 813 -35.11 58.81 21.45
CA PRO A 813 -33.84 59.29 20.91
C PRO A 813 -33.01 59.90 22.06
N THR A 814 -32.01 59.18 22.54
CA THR A 814 -30.99 59.74 23.43
C THR A 814 -30.21 60.80 22.63
N ARG A 815 -29.87 61.90 23.30
CA ARG A 815 -29.38 63.19 22.75
C ARG A 815 -28.13 63.12 21.84
N ARG A 816 -27.55 61.94 21.60
CA ARG A 816 -26.45 61.70 20.64
C ARG A 816 -26.89 61.16 19.27
N GLN A 817 -28.15 60.72 19.11
CA GLN A 817 -28.72 60.42 17.78
C GLN A 817 -29.25 61.69 17.10
N VAL A 818 -28.39 62.71 16.93
CA VAL A 818 -28.59 63.69 15.85
C VAL A 818 -27.93 63.06 14.63
N SER A 819 -28.76 62.30 13.92
CA SER A 819 -28.62 61.90 12.52
C SER A 819 -27.61 62.75 11.71
N GLU A 820 -26.34 62.34 11.66
CA GLU A 820 -25.82 62.00 10.34
C GLU A 820 -26.73 60.87 9.87
N THR A 821 -27.70 61.19 9.00
CA THR A 821 -28.36 60.15 8.21
C THR A 821 -27.21 59.38 7.61
N VAL A 822 -26.99 58.14 8.05
CA VAL A 822 -26.01 57.27 7.43
C VAL A 822 -26.53 57.08 6.01
N VAL A 823 -26.03 57.90 5.09
CA VAL A 823 -26.35 57.80 3.67
C VAL A 823 -25.62 56.55 3.22
N TYR A 824 -26.35 55.45 3.09
CA TYR A 824 -25.74 54.24 2.57
C TYR A 824 -25.57 54.46 1.06
N ASP A 825 -24.41 54.09 0.53
CA ASP A 825 -24.11 54.22 -0.91
C ASP A 825 -25.08 53.38 -1.77
N ASN A 826 -25.90 52.51 -1.15
CA ASN A 826 -26.94 51.70 -1.77
C ASN A 826 -28.39 52.04 -1.33
N ASP A 827 -28.69 53.27 -0.86
CA ASP A 827 -30.05 53.68 -0.42
C ASP A 827 -31.16 53.49 -1.47
N LYS A 828 -30.80 53.47 -2.77
CA LYS A 828 -31.75 53.25 -3.88
C LYS A 828 -32.00 51.77 -4.19
N PHE A 829 -31.29 50.84 -3.56
CA PHE A 829 -31.38 49.39 -3.82
C PHE A 829 -31.20 49.01 -5.30
N GLU A 830 -30.25 49.65 -5.97
CA GLU A 830 -29.89 49.33 -7.36
C GLU A 830 -28.98 48.09 -7.44
N LYS A 831 -28.26 47.79 -6.34
CA LYS A 831 -27.39 46.63 -6.17
C LYS A 831 -27.81 45.82 -4.93
N GLN A 832 -27.46 44.54 -4.90
CA GLN A 832 -27.80 43.70 -3.74
C GLN A 832 -26.72 43.86 -2.66
N GLY A 833 -27.12 44.34 -1.48
CA GLY A 833 -26.22 44.43 -0.32
C GLY A 833 -25.77 43.05 0.13
N CYS A 834 -24.46 42.87 0.38
CA CYS A 834 -23.92 41.63 0.91
C CYS A 834 -22.70 41.84 1.80
N HIS A 835 -22.44 40.88 2.69
CA HIS A 835 -21.16 40.83 3.38
C HIS A 835 -19.98 40.73 2.36
N PRO A 836 -18.85 41.44 2.57
CA PRO A 836 -17.73 41.49 1.62
C PRO A 836 -17.18 40.13 1.16
N PHE A 837 -17.27 39.11 2.02
CA PHE A 837 -16.88 37.73 1.67
C PHE A 837 -17.64 37.15 0.47
N TYR A 838 -18.89 37.59 0.23
CA TYR A 838 -19.76 37.04 -0.82
C TYR A 838 -19.80 37.90 -2.09
N GLU A 839 -18.99 38.96 -2.18
CA GLU A 839 -19.02 39.95 -3.26
C GLU A 839 -18.95 39.30 -4.66
N GLU A 840 -18.04 38.33 -4.83
CA GLU A 840 -17.81 37.64 -6.11
C GLU A 840 -18.96 36.72 -6.55
N PHE A 841 -19.80 36.27 -5.61
CA PHE A 841 -20.86 35.31 -5.87
C PHE A 841 -22.20 35.96 -6.22
N ILE A 842 -22.36 37.26 -5.92
CA ILE A 842 -23.60 38.00 -6.16
C ILE A 842 -23.40 38.96 -7.32
N THR A 843 -24.16 38.73 -8.41
CA THR A 843 -24.13 39.60 -9.58
C THR A 843 -24.65 40.99 -9.23
N SER A 844 -23.88 42.04 -9.53
CA SER A 844 -24.22 43.43 -9.17
C SER A 844 -24.41 43.63 -7.66
N SER A 845 -23.43 43.15 -6.88
CA SER A 845 -23.34 43.26 -5.42
C SER A 845 -22.90 44.64 -4.92
N HIS A 846 -23.25 44.94 -3.67
CA HIS A 846 -22.77 46.07 -2.88
C HIS A 846 -22.19 45.55 -1.55
N PRO A 847 -20.86 45.37 -1.44
CA PRO A 847 -20.21 44.81 -0.26
C PRO A 847 -20.14 45.79 0.93
N ASP A 848 -20.55 45.35 2.13
CA ASP A 848 -20.44 46.15 3.37
C ASP A 848 -19.03 46.12 3.99
N TYR A 849 -18.11 46.94 3.48
CA TYR A 849 -16.75 47.04 4.03
C TYR A 849 -16.66 47.78 5.39
N ALA A 850 -17.78 48.26 5.96
CA ALA A 850 -17.77 48.86 7.29
C ALA A 850 -17.58 47.81 8.41
N VAL A 851 -17.85 46.53 8.12
CA VAL A 851 -17.70 45.41 9.06
C VAL A 851 -16.28 44.86 9.03
N VAL A 852 -15.83 44.38 7.87
CA VAL A 852 -14.46 43.88 7.67
C VAL A 852 -14.05 44.09 6.21
N ASP A 853 -12.92 44.77 5.99
CA ASP A 853 -12.30 44.84 4.67
C ASP A 853 -11.25 43.71 4.54
N TYR A 854 -11.66 42.60 3.95
CA TYR A 854 -10.78 41.45 3.68
C TYR A 854 -9.67 41.79 2.67
N THR A 855 -9.82 42.85 1.87
CA THR A 855 -8.79 43.30 0.92
C THR A 855 -7.67 44.09 1.61
N ARG A 856 -7.98 44.78 2.72
CA ARG A 856 -7.03 45.61 3.49
C ARG A 856 -6.65 45.05 4.86
N GLY A 857 -7.26 43.93 5.30
CA GLY A 857 -6.95 43.26 6.56
C GLY A 857 -7.25 44.09 7.82
N LYS A 858 -8.18 45.05 7.73
CA LYS A 858 -8.59 45.89 8.86
C LYS A 858 -10.05 45.62 9.20
N SER A 859 -10.32 45.31 10.46
CA SER A 859 -11.67 45.37 11.03
C SER A 859 -11.94 46.82 11.44
N ALA A 860 -12.97 47.42 10.85
CA ALA A 860 -13.49 48.70 11.33
C ALA A 860 -14.56 48.39 12.38
N CYS A 861 -14.51 49.08 13.52
CA CYS A 861 -15.56 48.96 14.53
C CYS A 861 -16.81 49.67 13.98
N SER A 862 -17.79 48.90 13.50
CA SER A 862 -19.00 49.47 12.92
C SER A 862 -19.85 50.16 14.00
N PRO A 863 -20.41 51.35 13.75
CA PRO A 863 -21.17 52.13 14.72
C PRO A 863 -22.64 51.67 14.84
N THR A 864 -22.89 50.38 15.05
CA THR A 864 -24.22 49.84 15.44
C THR A 864 -24.17 49.12 16.79
N ALA A 865 -23.41 49.72 17.73
CA ALA A 865 -22.97 49.05 18.96
C ALA A 865 -24.12 48.64 19.91
N LEU A 866 -25.19 49.43 20.05
CA LEU A 866 -26.15 49.17 21.13
C LEU A 866 -27.16 48.06 20.79
N SER A 867 -27.88 48.15 19.67
CA SER A 867 -28.90 47.15 19.29
C SER A 867 -28.27 45.78 18.99
N GLU A 868 -27.07 45.73 18.39
CA GLU A 868 -26.31 44.49 18.23
C GLU A 868 -25.86 43.92 19.58
N SER A 869 -25.37 44.76 20.51
CA SER A 869 -24.99 44.32 21.87
C SER A 869 -26.18 43.79 22.66
N ILE A 870 -27.35 44.42 22.53
CA ILE A 870 -28.59 43.99 23.18
C ILE A 870 -29.04 42.63 22.61
N LEU A 871 -29.06 42.48 21.28
CA LEU A 871 -29.40 41.19 20.66
C LEU A 871 -28.40 40.09 21.04
N ARG A 872 -27.10 40.40 21.04
CA ARG A 872 -26.05 39.46 21.43
C ARG A 872 -26.17 39.04 22.89
N THR A 873 -26.44 39.98 23.79
CA THR A 873 -26.69 39.70 25.22
C THR A 873 -27.89 38.76 25.37
N ALA A 874 -29.00 39.01 24.67
CA ALA A 874 -30.20 38.18 24.72
C ALA A 874 -29.94 36.75 24.23
N LYS A 875 -29.16 36.61 23.15
CA LYS A 875 -28.82 35.30 22.58
C LYS A 875 -27.81 34.53 23.42
N LEU A 876 -26.85 35.21 24.05
CA LEU A 876 -25.93 34.59 25.02
C LEU A 876 -26.68 34.12 26.27
N GLU A 877 -27.66 34.90 26.76
CA GLU A 877 -28.52 34.50 27.87
C GLU A 877 -29.41 33.30 27.53
N GLU A 878 -30.03 33.30 26.34
CA GLU A 878 -30.79 32.16 25.81
C GLU A 878 -29.91 30.89 25.71
N MET A 879 -28.69 31.04 25.20
CA MET A 879 -27.73 29.93 25.10
C MET A 879 -27.34 29.39 26.49
N LEU A 880 -27.00 30.27 27.43
CA LEU A 880 -26.59 29.90 28.79
C LEU A 880 -27.74 29.24 29.56
N THR A 881 -28.99 29.58 29.26
CA THR A 881 -30.18 28.99 29.91
C THR A 881 -30.77 27.81 29.14
N GLU A 882 -30.10 27.32 28.08
CA GLU A 882 -30.60 26.26 27.20
C GLU A 882 -32.03 26.54 26.66
N GLY A 883 -32.36 27.82 26.46
CA GLY A 883 -33.66 28.26 25.97
C GLY A 883 -34.77 28.43 27.01
N GLU A 884 -34.48 28.28 28.32
CA GLU A 884 -35.49 28.52 29.36
C GLU A 884 -35.92 29.99 29.47
N THR A 885 -34.98 30.92 29.27
CA THR A 885 -35.29 32.35 29.16
C THR A 885 -35.07 32.82 27.73
N THR A 886 -36.14 33.19 27.04
CA THR A 886 -36.11 33.77 25.71
C THR A 886 -36.59 35.21 25.78
N GLN A 887 -35.67 36.16 25.59
CA GLN A 887 -36.03 37.58 25.51
C GLN A 887 -36.46 37.87 24.07
N SER A 888 -37.76 38.07 23.88
CA SER A 888 -38.30 38.50 22.59
C SER A 888 -38.01 39.99 22.41
N SER A 889 -37.13 40.33 21.48
CA SER A 889 -36.77 41.71 21.15
C SER A 889 -37.13 42.03 19.69
N PRO A 890 -38.42 41.97 19.30
CA PRO A 890 -38.83 42.24 17.93
C PRO A 890 -38.43 43.65 17.50
N GLU A 891 -38.42 44.63 18.42
CA GLU A 891 -37.98 45.99 18.11
C GLU A 891 -36.50 46.08 17.76
N VAL A 892 -35.65 45.35 18.48
CA VAL A 892 -34.20 45.29 18.22
C VAL A 892 -33.95 44.62 16.87
N LEU A 893 -34.65 43.52 16.59
CA LEU A 893 -34.54 42.80 15.32
C LEU A 893 -35.03 43.65 14.14
N LEU A 894 -36.11 44.41 14.29
CA LEU A 894 -36.60 45.32 13.25
C LEU A 894 -35.62 46.48 13.00
N GLU A 895 -35.04 47.08 14.04
CA GLU A 895 -34.03 48.13 13.89
C GLU A 895 -32.76 47.61 13.20
N LEU A 896 -32.28 46.44 13.62
CA LEU A 896 -31.13 45.77 12.99
C LEU A 896 -31.42 45.35 11.56
N ALA A 897 -32.62 44.84 11.28
CA ALA A 897 -33.05 44.58 9.91
C ALA A 897 -33.01 45.86 9.09
N LYS A 898 -33.55 46.99 9.59
CA LYS A 898 -33.62 48.25 8.82
C LYS A 898 -32.24 48.79 8.49
N THR A 899 -31.33 48.72 9.45
CA THR A 899 -29.95 49.21 9.29
C THR A 899 -29.09 48.30 8.40
N LYS A 900 -29.26 46.97 8.46
CA LYS A 900 -28.44 46.04 7.66
C LYS A 900 -29.00 45.73 6.29
N PHE A 901 -30.32 45.78 6.07
CA PHE A 901 -30.93 45.35 4.79
C PHE A 901 -30.36 46.03 3.51
N PRO A 902 -29.99 47.33 3.51
CA PRO A 902 -29.35 47.97 2.34
C PRO A 902 -27.91 47.51 2.05
N VAL A 903 -27.17 47.13 3.08
CA VAL A 903 -25.71 46.85 3.01
C VAL A 903 -25.38 45.36 3.09
N ASP A 904 -26.19 44.59 3.80
CA ASP A 904 -26.20 43.13 3.84
C ASP A 904 -27.65 42.63 3.90
N SER A 905 -28.24 42.45 2.73
CA SER A 905 -29.63 42.03 2.59
C SER A 905 -29.86 40.62 3.14
N SER A 906 -28.81 39.77 3.19
CA SER A 906 -28.92 38.42 3.75
C SER A 906 -29.02 38.46 5.27
N LEU A 907 -28.17 39.26 5.92
CA LEU A 907 -28.24 39.48 7.37
C LEU A 907 -29.53 40.21 7.78
N GLY A 908 -29.95 41.20 6.99
CA GLY A 908 -31.24 41.87 7.18
C GLY A 908 -32.42 40.91 7.11
N LEU A 909 -32.45 40.02 6.09
CA LEU A 909 -33.46 38.96 6.00
C LEU A 909 -33.40 37.99 7.20
N ALA A 910 -32.20 37.64 7.67
CA ALA A 910 -32.05 36.75 8.83
C ALA A 910 -32.66 37.35 10.09
N TYR A 911 -32.50 38.67 10.33
CA TYR A 911 -33.17 39.35 11.43
C TYR A 911 -34.69 39.34 11.29
N LEU A 912 -35.23 39.54 10.09
CA LEU A 912 -36.68 39.44 9.83
C LEU A 912 -37.23 38.03 10.01
N LEU A 913 -36.45 37.00 9.67
CA LEU A 913 -36.81 35.59 9.87
C LEU A 913 -36.76 35.20 11.35
N ALA A 914 -35.93 35.86 12.14
CA ALA A 914 -35.83 35.67 13.59
C ALA A 914 -36.95 36.38 14.37
N LEU A 915 -37.82 37.16 13.71
CA LEU A 915 -38.96 37.79 14.35
C LEU A 915 -39.98 36.73 14.82
N PRO A 916 -40.58 36.92 16.00
CA PRO A 916 -41.59 36.00 16.53
C PRO A 916 -42.93 36.06 15.77
N ASP A 917 -43.23 37.17 15.09
CA ASP A 917 -44.46 37.40 14.32
C ASP A 917 -44.13 38.20 13.04
N THR A 918 -44.89 37.96 11.96
CA THR A 918 -44.69 38.53 10.62
C THR A 918 -45.49 39.82 10.37
N LYS A 919 -46.34 40.24 11.32
CA LYS A 919 -47.22 41.42 11.17
C LYS A 919 -46.48 42.72 10.84
N ASP A 920 -45.31 42.95 11.44
CA ASP A 920 -44.55 44.19 11.24
C ASP A 920 -43.60 44.16 10.04
N VAL A 921 -43.50 43.02 9.34
CA VAL A 921 -42.60 42.85 8.19
C VAL A 921 -43.14 43.49 6.92
N GLU A 922 -44.46 43.60 6.78
CA GLU A 922 -45.07 44.32 5.65
C GLU A 922 -44.72 45.81 5.69
N LYS A 923 -44.88 46.45 6.86
CA LYS A 923 -44.46 47.83 7.09
C LYS A 923 -42.96 48.03 6.88
N PHE A 924 -42.15 47.01 7.20
CA PHE A 924 -40.72 47.05 6.97
C PHE A 924 -40.41 47.17 5.47
N PHE A 925 -41.01 46.33 4.62
CA PHE A 925 -40.75 46.37 3.18
C PHE A 925 -41.32 47.64 2.51
N ASP A 926 -42.39 48.21 3.06
CA ASP A 926 -42.97 49.48 2.61
C ASP A 926 -42.02 50.68 2.83
N ASP A 927 -41.10 50.61 3.80
CA ASP A 927 -40.10 51.65 4.06
C ASP A 927 -38.98 51.69 3.00
N PHE A 928 -38.90 50.71 2.09
CA PHE A 928 -37.84 50.58 1.08
C PHE A 928 -38.33 50.82 -0.37
N PRO A 929 -37.46 51.30 -1.28
CA PRO A 929 -37.81 51.46 -2.69
C PRO A 929 -38.23 50.13 -3.35
N LYS A 930 -39.27 50.15 -4.20
CA LYS A 930 -39.74 48.98 -4.97
C LYS A 930 -38.85 48.70 -6.20
N THR A 931 -37.65 48.18 -5.97
CA THR A 931 -36.74 47.73 -7.04
C THR A 931 -36.90 46.24 -7.30
N ALA A 932 -36.33 45.76 -8.41
CA ALA A 932 -36.30 44.32 -8.71
C ALA A 932 -35.72 43.50 -7.54
N ILE A 933 -34.69 44.03 -6.87
CA ILE A 933 -33.99 43.35 -5.77
C ILE A 933 -34.86 43.31 -4.53
N THR A 934 -35.45 44.42 -4.10
CA THR A 934 -36.31 44.44 -2.91
C THR A 934 -37.54 43.57 -3.10
N GLN A 935 -38.19 43.63 -4.28
CA GLN A 935 -39.34 42.78 -4.60
C GLN A 935 -38.98 41.28 -4.62
N GLN A 936 -37.82 40.91 -5.20
CA GLN A 936 -37.33 39.53 -5.17
C GLN A 936 -37.03 39.04 -3.75
N LEU A 937 -36.43 39.89 -2.91
CA LEU A 937 -36.13 39.55 -1.51
C LEU A 937 -37.41 39.47 -0.65
N THR A 938 -38.41 40.32 -0.89
CA THR A 938 -39.73 40.23 -0.25
C THR A 938 -40.44 38.92 -0.63
N LEU A 939 -40.43 38.57 -1.91
CA LEU A 939 -40.95 37.29 -2.39
C LEU A 939 -40.22 36.11 -1.75
N TYR A 940 -38.89 36.20 -1.69
CA TYR A 940 -38.07 35.18 -1.08
C TYR A 940 -38.37 35.01 0.42
N TYR A 941 -38.55 36.11 1.15
CA TYR A 941 -38.92 36.09 2.57
C TYR A 941 -40.24 35.34 2.80
N TYR A 942 -41.31 35.73 2.10
CA TYR A 942 -42.62 35.09 2.28
C TYR A 942 -42.60 33.62 1.81
N ALA A 943 -41.90 33.32 0.71
CA ALA A 943 -41.72 31.96 0.25
C ALA A 943 -40.96 31.10 1.28
N LEU A 944 -39.92 31.63 1.93
CA LEU A 944 -39.19 30.96 3.00
C LEU A 944 -40.07 30.69 4.22
N GLN A 945 -40.85 31.67 4.67
CA GLN A 945 -41.76 31.53 5.82
C GLN A 945 -42.83 30.46 5.58
N ILE A 946 -43.42 30.45 4.38
CA ILE A 946 -44.39 29.43 3.97
C ILE A 946 -43.70 28.07 3.86
N TYR A 947 -42.53 27.98 3.22
CA TYR A 947 -41.80 26.73 3.10
C TYR A 947 -41.41 26.14 4.46
N ALA A 948 -40.96 26.97 5.41
CA ALA A 948 -40.61 26.54 6.76
C ALA A 948 -41.83 26.00 7.53
N SER A 949 -42.98 26.64 7.38
CA SER A 949 -44.24 26.28 8.04
C SER A 949 -44.88 25.02 7.44
N VAL A 950 -44.87 24.93 6.11
CA VAL A 950 -45.64 23.94 5.34
C VAL A 950 -44.81 22.73 4.91
N LYS A 951 -43.49 22.88 4.81
CA LYS A 951 -42.54 21.85 4.35
C LYS A 951 -43.04 21.09 3.11
N PRO A 952 -43.23 21.78 1.97
CA PRO A 952 -43.89 21.23 0.77
C PRO A 952 -43.19 20.02 0.13
N THR A 953 -41.99 19.64 0.59
CA THR A 953 -41.29 18.40 0.22
C THR A 953 -41.06 17.52 1.45
N ALA A 954 -41.70 16.35 1.49
CA ALA A 954 -41.58 15.35 2.56
C ALA A 954 -40.26 14.56 2.48
N ILE A 955 -39.12 15.22 2.68
CA ILE A 955 -37.83 14.53 2.92
C ILE A 955 -37.40 14.82 4.36
N PRO A 956 -37.00 13.82 5.17
CA PRO A 956 -36.86 13.97 6.62
C PRO A 956 -35.61 14.73 7.10
N ASP A 957 -34.75 15.22 6.20
CA ASP A 957 -33.53 15.93 6.59
C ASP A 957 -33.73 17.44 6.47
N THR A 958 -33.20 18.20 7.42
CA THR A 958 -33.25 19.68 7.52
C THR A 958 -32.44 20.41 6.44
N SER A 959 -31.78 19.69 5.53
CA SER A 959 -30.89 20.22 4.47
C SER A 959 -31.54 20.79 3.18
N PRO A 960 -32.83 20.65 2.83
CA PRO A 960 -33.30 21.02 1.50
C PRO A 960 -33.46 22.53 1.32
N LEU A 961 -33.75 23.30 2.37
CA LEU A 961 -33.99 24.74 2.26
C LEU A 961 -32.77 25.50 1.75
N TYR A 962 -31.63 25.34 2.43
CA TYR A 962 -30.37 26.05 2.10
C TYR A 962 -29.69 25.58 0.81
N ARG A 963 -30.17 24.48 0.19
CA ARG A 963 -29.67 23.95 -1.09
C ARG A 963 -30.52 24.38 -2.28
N ASN A 964 -31.67 25.00 -2.05
CA ASN A 964 -32.53 25.47 -3.12
C ASN A 964 -32.11 26.87 -3.53
N ASP A 965 -31.91 27.03 -4.83
CA ASP A 965 -31.81 28.33 -5.45
C ASP A 965 -33.05 29.18 -5.09
N PRO A 966 -32.88 30.45 -4.64
CA PRO A 966 -33.99 31.30 -4.20
C PRO A 966 -35.12 31.41 -5.21
N VAL A 967 -34.81 31.48 -6.51
CA VAL A 967 -35.82 31.58 -7.57
C VAL A 967 -36.60 30.26 -7.67
N LYS A 968 -35.90 29.12 -7.63
CA LYS A 968 -36.55 27.81 -7.64
C LYS A 968 -37.40 27.58 -6.40
N LEU A 969 -36.99 28.10 -5.24
CA LEU A 969 -37.77 28.00 -4.00
C LEU A 969 -39.08 28.78 -4.15
N ILE A 970 -39.02 30.05 -4.57
CA ILE A 970 -40.19 30.90 -4.79
C ILE A 970 -41.16 30.20 -5.77
N GLN A 971 -40.66 29.73 -6.91
CA GLN A 971 -41.48 29.02 -7.91
C GLN A 971 -42.15 27.76 -7.35
N ARG A 972 -41.44 26.97 -6.55
CA ARG A 972 -42.00 25.76 -5.95
C ARG A 972 -43.07 26.08 -4.93
N VAL A 973 -42.86 27.08 -4.07
CA VAL A 973 -43.83 27.49 -3.06
C VAL A 973 -45.08 28.05 -3.75
N ILE A 974 -44.92 28.91 -4.77
CA ILE A 974 -46.04 29.42 -5.57
C ILE A 974 -46.81 28.26 -6.22
N ASN A 975 -46.12 27.36 -6.93
CA ASN A 975 -46.77 26.19 -7.55
C ASN A 975 -47.47 25.29 -6.53
N PHE A 976 -46.89 25.13 -5.34
CA PHE A 976 -47.45 24.29 -4.29
C PHE A 976 -48.73 24.90 -3.72
N VAL A 977 -48.70 26.20 -3.44
CA VAL A 977 -49.83 26.94 -2.88
C VAL A 977 -50.96 27.09 -3.89
N THR A 978 -50.66 27.36 -5.16
CA THR A 978 -51.69 27.53 -6.22
C THR A 978 -52.37 26.22 -6.62
N ASN A 979 -51.69 25.08 -6.51
CA ASN A 979 -52.27 23.77 -6.91
C ASN A 979 -53.01 23.06 -5.77
N ARG A 980 -53.03 23.61 -4.56
CA ARG A 980 -53.62 23.00 -3.35
C ARG A 980 -54.48 23.98 -2.56
N ASP A 981 -55.49 24.53 -3.23
CA ASP A 981 -56.54 25.34 -2.60
C ASP A 981 -57.53 24.49 -1.74
N ASP A 982 -57.31 23.17 -1.65
CA ASP A 982 -58.16 22.18 -0.98
C ASP A 982 -57.74 21.84 0.47
N LEU A 983 -56.66 22.44 0.97
CA LEU A 983 -56.10 22.18 2.31
C LEU A 983 -56.48 23.27 3.32
N ASP A 984 -56.96 22.87 4.50
CA ASP A 984 -57.21 23.75 5.66
C ASP A 984 -55.87 24.20 6.28
N TRP A 985 -55.25 25.22 5.69
CA TRP A 985 -54.02 25.82 6.20
C TRP A 985 -54.28 26.61 7.49
N PRO A 986 -53.31 26.66 8.44
CA PRO A 986 -53.38 27.59 9.56
C PRO A 986 -53.56 29.03 9.06
N GLN A 987 -54.33 29.84 9.78
CA GLN A 987 -54.65 31.21 9.37
C GLN A 987 -53.38 32.04 9.10
N ASP A 988 -52.33 31.87 9.91
CA ASP A 988 -51.05 32.57 9.72
C ASP A 988 -50.38 32.21 8.38
N VAL A 989 -50.56 30.97 7.89
CA VAL A 989 -50.05 30.54 6.58
C VAL A 989 -50.92 31.09 5.45
N LEU A 990 -52.24 31.15 5.62
CA LEU A 990 -53.15 31.76 4.64
C LEU A 990 -52.83 33.25 4.45
N ASP A 991 -52.61 33.97 5.55
CA ASP A 991 -52.21 35.38 5.52
C ASP A 991 -50.88 35.56 4.79
N LEU A 992 -49.89 34.69 5.02
CA LEU A 992 -48.61 34.71 4.30
C LEU A 992 -48.78 34.38 2.81
N VAL A 993 -49.66 33.44 2.47
CA VAL A 993 -49.98 33.06 1.09
C VAL A 993 -50.63 34.23 0.34
N GLU A 994 -51.56 34.93 0.96
CA GLU A 994 -52.18 36.13 0.39
C GLU A 994 -51.12 37.21 0.12
N LYS A 995 -50.22 37.46 1.08
CA LYS A 995 -49.10 38.40 0.92
C LYS A 995 -48.15 37.96 -0.20
N LEU A 996 -47.80 36.68 -0.27
CA LEU A 996 -46.96 36.14 -1.34
C LEU A 996 -47.61 36.32 -2.73
N LYS A 997 -48.91 36.02 -2.87
CA LYS A 997 -49.67 36.21 -4.13
C LYS A 997 -49.65 37.68 -4.56
N LYS A 998 -49.97 38.60 -3.64
CA LYS A 998 -49.94 40.05 -3.88
C LYS A 998 -48.55 40.56 -4.29
N CYS A 999 -47.50 40.12 -3.60
CA CYS A 999 -46.12 40.47 -3.97
C CYS A 999 -45.72 39.89 -5.32
N TYR A 1000 -46.20 38.69 -5.67
CA TYR A 1000 -45.85 38.03 -6.93
C TYR A 1000 -46.51 38.72 -8.11
N GLU A 1001 -47.78 39.08 -7.99
CA GLU A 1001 -48.49 39.91 -8.96
C GLU A 1001 -47.78 41.25 -9.17
N SER A 1002 -47.42 41.95 -8.08
CA SER A 1002 -46.68 43.22 -8.17
C SER A 1002 -45.31 43.06 -8.85
N PHE A 1003 -44.58 41.99 -8.58
CA PHE A 1003 -43.28 41.72 -9.22
C PHE A 1003 -43.42 41.37 -10.71
N GLU A 1004 -44.44 40.60 -11.08
CA GLU A 1004 -44.75 40.30 -12.46
C GLU A 1004 -45.11 41.56 -13.24
N ASP A 1005 -45.91 42.45 -12.66
CA ASP A 1005 -46.29 43.73 -13.26
C ASP A 1005 -45.07 44.62 -13.47
N TYR A 1006 -44.14 44.61 -12.52
CA TYR A 1006 -42.83 45.26 -12.65
C TYR A 1006 -42.01 44.67 -13.83
N ILE A 1007 -42.00 43.34 -14.00
CA ILE A 1007 -41.34 42.69 -15.15
C ILE A 1007 -41.99 43.11 -16.47
N GLN A 1008 -43.33 43.13 -16.53
CA GLN A 1008 -44.06 43.55 -17.73
C GLN A 1008 -43.74 45.01 -18.06
N ALA A 1009 -43.76 45.91 -17.08
CA ALA A 1009 -43.43 47.31 -17.27
C ALA A 1009 -41.98 47.50 -17.77
N ARG A 1010 -41.02 46.76 -17.20
CA ARG A 1010 -39.61 46.80 -17.65
C ARG A 1010 -39.45 46.25 -19.07
N THR A 1011 -40.24 45.25 -19.45
CA THR A 1011 -40.27 44.70 -20.81
C THR A 1011 -40.82 45.71 -21.81
N LEU A 1012 -41.89 46.42 -21.44
CA LEU A 1012 -42.45 47.52 -22.24
C LEU A 1012 -41.47 48.68 -22.43
N VAL A 1013 -40.73 49.06 -21.38
CA VAL A 1013 -39.65 50.05 -21.49
C VAL A 1013 -38.56 49.57 -22.44
N ARG A 1014 -38.16 48.29 -22.39
CA ARG A 1014 -37.13 47.72 -23.27
C ARG A 1014 -37.56 47.66 -24.74
N ILE A 1015 -38.87 47.52 -25.02
CA ILE A 1015 -39.44 47.55 -26.37
C ILE A 1015 -39.65 49.01 -26.86
N GLY A 1016 -39.35 50.00 -26.00
CA GLY A 1016 -39.32 51.42 -26.36
C GLY A 1016 -40.60 52.19 -26.07
N SER A 1017 -41.54 51.61 -25.31
CA SER A 1017 -42.88 52.17 -25.08
C SER A 1017 -42.95 53.32 -24.06
N GLY A 1018 -41.82 53.81 -23.53
CA GLY A 1018 -41.76 54.99 -22.67
C GLY A 1018 -42.54 54.91 -21.35
N VAL A 1019 -42.82 53.70 -20.85
CA VAL A 1019 -43.68 53.45 -19.69
C VAL A 1019 -42.98 53.79 -18.37
N ASP A 1020 -43.69 54.43 -17.44
CA ASP A 1020 -43.23 54.58 -16.05
C ASP A 1020 -43.44 53.26 -15.30
N ILE A 1021 -42.33 52.62 -14.92
CA ILE A 1021 -42.32 51.28 -14.31
C ILE A 1021 -43.10 51.27 -12.99
N GLN A 1022 -42.94 52.31 -12.17
CA GLN A 1022 -43.53 52.34 -10.84
C GLN A 1022 -45.03 52.60 -10.93
N ARG A 1023 -45.45 53.54 -11.80
CA ARG A 1023 -46.87 53.77 -12.06
C ARG A 1023 -47.54 52.58 -12.71
N PHE A 1024 -46.90 51.90 -13.68
CA PHE A 1024 -47.50 50.72 -14.30
C PHE A 1024 -47.71 49.58 -13.29
N THR A 1025 -46.83 49.45 -12.30
CA THR A 1025 -46.94 48.42 -11.26
C THR A 1025 -48.10 48.70 -10.29
N ASP A 1026 -48.23 49.96 -9.85
CA ASP A 1026 -49.10 50.32 -8.72
C ASP A 1026 -50.43 51.00 -9.12
N ASP A 1027 -50.51 51.65 -10.28
CA ASP A 1027 -51.66 52.44 -10.73
C ASP A 1027 -52.47 51.67 -11.79
N PRO A 1028 -53.62 51.07 -11.42
CA PRO A 1028 -54.41 50.26 -12.35
C PRO A 1028 -55.01 51.08 -13.50
N GLU A 1029 -55.26 52.37 -13.28
CA GLU A 1029 -55.80 53.26 -14.31
C GLU A 1029 -54.70 53.58 -15.34
N TYR A 1030 -53.51 53.95 -14.86
CA TYR A 1030 -52.37 54.15 -15.75
C TYR A 1030 -51.99 52.87 -16.51
N LYS A 1031 -52.10 51.70 -15.87
CA LYS A 1031 -51.90 50.39 -16.51
C LYS A 1031 -52.90 50.18 -17.64
N LYS A 1032 -54.19 50.44 -17.38
CA LYS A 1032 -55.26 50.38 -18.39
C LYS A 1032 -55.02 51.34 -19.54
N GLU A 1033 -54.75 52.62 -19.26
CA GLU A 1033 -54.45 53.64 -20.26
C GLU A 1033 -53.21 53.29 -21.10
N THR A 1034 -52.16 52.77 -20.46
CA THR A 1034 -50.94 52.35 -21.15
C THR A 1034 -51.23 51.21 -22.12
N ILE A 1035 -52.01 50.20 -21.70
CA ILE A 1035 -52.37 49.05 -22.55
C ILE A 1035 -53.26 49.48 -23.73
N LEU A 1036 -54.24 50.35 -23.49
CA LEU A 1036 -55.05 50.91 -24.57
C LEU A 1036 -54.19 51.78 -25.51
N GLY A 1037 -53.25 52.56 -24.98
CA GLY A 1037 -52.28 53.32 -25.77
C GLY A 1037 -51.38 52.44 -26.64
N LEU A 1038 -50.96 51.27 -26.15
CA LEU A 1038 -50.20 50.29 -26.96
C LEU A 1038 -51.00 49.74 -28.15
N THR A 1039 -52.34 49.75 -28.08
CA THR A 1039 -53.18 49.34 -29.23
C THR A 1039 -53.25 50.38 -30.33
N MET A 1040 -52.84 51.63 -30.07
CA MET A 1040 -52.75 52.70 -31.05
C MET A 1040 -51.47 52.56 -31.89
N SER A 1041 -51.27 51.39 -32.50
CA SER A 1041 -50.10 51.06 -33.30
C SER A 1041 -50.49 50.31 -34.57
N VAL A 1042 -49.78 50.59 -35.66
CA VAL A 1042 -49.90 49.85 -36.94
C VAL A 1042 -49.10 48.53 -36.89
N ASN A 1043 -48.20 48.37 -35.92
CA ASN A 1043 -47.39 47.16 -35.75
C ASN A 1043 -48.21 46.05 -35.09
N ASP A 1044 -48.39 44.93 -35.80
CA ASP A 1044 -49.14 43.76 -35.32
C ASP A 1044 -48.51 43.13 -34.07
N GLU A 1045 -47.18 43.19 -33.88
CA GLU A 1045 -46.52 42.68 -32.67
C GLU A 1045 -46.92 43.49 -31.43
N MET A 1046 -46.92 44.83 -31.54
CA MET A 1046 -47.32 45.72 -30.45
C MET A 1046 -48.81 45.55 -30.12
N TYR A 1047 -49.64 45.40 -31.16
CA TYR A 1047 -51.06 45.10 -30.99
C TYR A 1047 -51.29 43.77 -30.26
N ASN A 1048 -50.55 42.72 -30.63
CA ASN A 1048 -50.63 41.41 -29.97
C ASN A 1048 -50.15 41.47 -28.51
N VAL A 1049 -49.07 42.21 -28.21
CA VAL A 1049 -48.61 42.44 -26.83
C VAL A 1049 -49.71 43.12 -26.01
N ALA A 1050 -50.34 44.15 -26.56
CA ALA A 1050 -51.43 44.85 -25.87
C ALA A 1050 -52.66 43.97 -25.66
N CYS A 1051 -53.01 43.09 -26.62
CA CYS A 1051 -54.08 42.11 -26.44
C CYS A 1051 -53.77 41.13 -25.30
N ASN A 1052 -52.55 40.61 -25.23
CA ASN A 1052 -52.14 39.69 -24.15
C ASN A 1052 -52.15 40.39 -22.79
N LEU A 1053 -51.71 41.65 -22.72
CA LEU A 1053 -51.76 42.43 -21.47
C LEU A 1053 -53.22 42.75 -21.09
N ALA A 1054 -54.07 43.09 -22.05
CA ALA A 1054 -55.49 43.33 -21.80
C ALA A 1054 -56.20 42.08 -21.27
N GLU A 1055 -55.89 40.90 -21.84
CA GLU A 1055 -56.38 39.62 -21.32
C GLU A 1055 -55.89 39.39 -19.87
N ARG A 1056 -54.60 39.60 -19.62
CA ARG A 1056 -54.00 39.42 -18.28
C ARG A 1056 -54.62 40.32 -17.22
N TYR A 1057 -54.88 41.59 -17.55
CA TYR A 1057 -55.40 42.58 -16.60
C TYR A 1057 -56.92 42.77 -16.68
N GLY A 1058 -57.62 41.94 -17.46
CA GLY A 1058 -59.08 41.96 -17.54
C GLY A 1058 -59.67 43.20 -18.22
N ILE A 1059 -58.93 43.85 -19.12
CA ILE A 1059 -59.45 44.98 -19.91
C ILE A 1059 -60.39 44.41 -20.98
N PRO A 1060 -61.65 44.89 -21.06
CA PRO A 1060 -62.62 44.36 -22.02
C PRO A 1060 -62.10 44.48 -23.45
N LEU A 1061 -62.17 43.37 -24.20
CA LEU A 1061 -61.86 43.33 -25.64
C LEU A 1061 -62.60 44.42 -26.42
N TRP A 1062 -63.81 44.80 -25.97
CA TRP A 1062 -64.59 45.88 -26.56
C TRP A 1062 -63.85 47.23 -26.51
N GLU A 1063 -63.32 47.62 -25.33
CA GLU A 1063 -62.59 48.89 -25.18
C GLU A 1063 -61.31 48.88 -26.03
N LEU A 1064 -60.58 47.76 -26.02
CA LEU A 1064 -59.36 47.58 -26.79
C LEU A 1064 -59.60 47.71 -28.30
N TYR A 1065 -60.64 47.03 -28.79
CA TYR A 1065 -61.04 47.05 -30.19
C TYR A 1065 -61.56 48.42 -30.61
N MET A 1066 -62.27 49.13 -29.73
CA MET A 1066 -62.79 50.46 -30.02
C MET A 1066 -61.63 51.47 -30.14
N SER A 1067 -60.69 51.46 -29.18
CA SER A 1067 -59.50 52.31 -29.23
C SER A 1067 -58.62 52.03 -30.44
N HIS A 1068 -58.44 50.76 -30.82
CA HIS A 1068 -57.70 50.42 -32.04
C HIS A 1068 -58.43 50.88 -33.31
N LEU A 1069 -59.76 50.73 -33.37
CA LEU A 1069 -60.54 51.19 -34.51
C LEU A 1069 -60.49 52.72 -34.66
N GLU A 1070 -60.60 53.48 -33.56
CA GLU A 1070 -60.42 54.93 -33.55
C GLU A 1070 -59.06 55.32 -34.13
N PHE A 1071 -57.99 54.67 -33.65
CA PHE A 1071 -56.65 54.87 -34.18
C PHE A 1071 -56.53 54.52 -35.67
N LEU A 1072 -57.13 53.42 -36.14
CA LEU A 1072 -57.00 53.02 -37.54
C LEU A 1072 -57.54 54.10 -38.49
N PHE A 1073 -58.63 54.78 -38.12
CA PHE A 1073 -59.15 55.91 -38.92
C PHE A 1073 -58.27 57.17 -38.84
N ASP A 1074 -57.55 57.38 -37.74
CA ASP A 1074 -56.62 58.51 -37.55
C ASP A 1074 -55.20 58.22 -38.09
N SER A 1075 -54.85 56.95 -38.31
CA SER A 1075 -53.50 56.49 -38.64
C SER A 1075 -52.99 56.88 -40.05
N GLY A 1076 -53.84 57.47 -40.89
CA GLY A 1076 -53.51 57.86 -42.27
C GLY A 1076 -53.39 56.70 -43.27
N LEU A 1077 -53.81 55.49 -42.88
CA LEU A 1077 -53.84 54.31 -43.76
C LEU A 1077 -54.87 54.45 -44.88
N ALA A 1078 -54.63 53.76 -45.99
CA ALA A 1078 -55.63 53.62 -47.04
C ALA A 1078 -56.84 52.82 -46.51
N ILE A 1079 -58.05 53.20 -46.93
CA ILE A 1079 -59.28 52.62 -46.40
C ILE A 1079 -59.40 51.11 -46.67
N GLU A 1080 -58.82 50.63 -47.77
CA GLU A 1080 -58.74 49.21 -48.10
C GLU A 1080 -57.89 48.43 -47.08
N GLU A 1081 -56.82 49.05 -46.57
CA GLU A 1081 -55.95 48.46 -45.55
C GLU A 1081 -56.63 48.49 -44.17
N ILE A 1082 -57.37 49.56 -43.86
CA ILE A 1082 -58.20 49.62 -42.64
C ILE A 1082 -59.25 48.50 -42.69
N GLU A 1083 -59.95 48.33 -43.82
CA GLU A 1083 -60.97 47.30 -44.00
C GLU A 1083 -60.38 45.89 -43.83
N GLU A 1084 -59.21 45.63 -44.41
CA GLU A 1084 -58.50 44.37 -44.27
C GLU A 1084 -58.10 44.10 -42.81
N ARG A 1085 -57.54 45.08 -42.11
CA ARG A 1085 -57.11 44.94 -40.71
C ARG A 1085 -58.28 44.69 -39.76
N VAL A 1086 -59.36 45.45 -39.92
CA VAL A 1086 -60.60 45.30 -39.13
C VAL A 1086 -61.21 43.93 -39.33
N LYS A 1087 -61.18 43.41 -40.57
CA LYS A 1087 -61.67 42.07 -40.90
C LYS A 1087 -60.76 40.95 -40.37
N ASN A 1088 -59.44 41.06 -40.57
CA ASN A 1088 -58.47 40.05 -40.13
C ASN A 1088 -58.45 39.90 -38.60
N LYS A 1089 -58.63 41.00 -37.87
CA LYS A 1089 -58.72 41.02 -36.40
C LYS A 1089 -60.13 40.74 -35.87
N ASN A 1090 -61.12 40.55 -36.75
CA ASN A 1090 -62.52 40.29 -36.42
C ASN A 1090 -63.07 41.25 -35.34
N ILE A 1091 -62.81 42.56 -35.51
CA ILE A 1091 -63.08 43.60 -34.50
C ILE A 1091 -64.58 43.88 -34.37
N VAL A 1092 -65.29 43.91 -35.50
CA VAL A 1092 -66.67 44.40 -35.62
C VAL A 1092 -67.69 43.62 -34.78
N PRO A 1093 -67.71 42.27 -34.75
CA PRO A 1093 -68.70 41.52 -33.98
C PRO A 1093 -68.69 41.84 -32.48
N THR A 1094 -67.51 42.05 -31.91
CA THR A 1094 -67.38 42.44 -30.50
C THR A 1094 -67.90 43.85 -30.29
N LEU A 1095 -67.58 44.81 -31.17
CA LEU A 1095 -68.04 46.20 -31.02
C LEU A 1095 -69.56 46.35 -31.11
N ILE A 1096 -70.19 45.59 -32.01
CA ILE A 1096 -71.66 45.60 -32.18
C ILE A 1096 -72.40 45.02 -30.96
N SER A 1097 -71.73 44.26 -30.07
CA SER A 1097 -72.36 43.77 -28.83
C SER A 1097 -72.83 44.90 -27.91
N GLN A 1098 -72.25 46.10 -28.03
CA GLN A 1098 -72.69 47.33 -27.34
C GLN A 1098 -73.01 48.42 -28.37
N PRO A 1099 -74.19 48.33 -29.03
CA PRO A 1099 -74.47 49.11 -30.24
C PRO A 1099 -74.61 50.62 -29.98
N GLU A 1100 -75.18 51.02 -28.84
CA GLU A 1100 -75.36 52.44 -28.50
C GLU A 1100 -74.03 53.14 -28.24
N GLU A 1101 -73.14 52.50 -27.47
CA GLU A 1101 -71.82 53.04 -27.14
C GLU A 1101 -70.88 53.05 -28.34
N PHE A 1102 -70.94 52.00 -29.17
CA PHE A 1102 -70.20 51.94 -30.44
C PHE A 1102 -70.63 53.05 -31.38
N ALA A 1103 -71.94 53.25 -31.56
CA ALA A 1103 -72.47 54.32 -32.39
C ALA A 1103 -72.07 55.71 -31.88
N GLU A 1104 -72.13 55.93 -30.57
CA GLU A 1104 -71.77 57.20 -29.97
C GLU A 1104 -70.28 57.50 -30.12
N ARG A 1105 -69.39 56.54 -29.83
CA ARG A 1105 -67.93 56.70 -29.99
C ARG A 1105 -67.54 56.88 -31.46
N MET A 1106 -68.14 56.13 -32.39
CA MET A 1106 -67.96 56.37 -33.83
C MET A 1106 -68.41 57.78 -34.23
N ARG A 1107 -69.47 58.33 -33.61
CA ARG A 1107 -70.00 59.67 -33.91
C ARG A 1107 -69.14 60.80 -33.31
N THR A 1108 -68.58 60.59 -32.13
CA THR A 1108 -67.82 61.63 -31.40
C THR A 1108 -66.33 61.59 -31.70
N SER A 1109 -65.73 60.42 -31.90
CA SER A 1109 -64.29 60.25 -32.02
C SER A 1109 -63.79 60.11 -33.46
N ILE A 1110 -64.62 59.57 -34.38
CA ILE A 1110 -64.19 59.29 -35.76
C ILE A 1110 -64.87 60.24 -36.75
N TYR A 1111 -66.20 60.36 -36.70
CA TYR A 1111 -66.94 61.16 -37.67
C TYR A 1111 -66.48 62.62 -37.82
N PRO A 1112 -66.12 63.37 -36.75
CA PRO A 1112 -65.73 64.77 -36.87
C PRO A 1112 -64.49 64.99 -37.75
N ASP A 1113 -63.57 64.03 -37.78
CA ASP A 1113 -62.30 64.13 -38.49
C ASP A 1113 -62.36 63.58 -39.91
N LEU A 1114 -63.45 62.89 -40.28
CA LEU A 1114 -63.67 62.44 -41.65
C LEU A 1114 -63.92 63.60 -42.62
N ASP A 1115 -63.23 63.56 -43.76
CA ASP A 1115 -63.45 64.46 -44.90
C ASP A 1115 -64.82 64.18 -45.54
N GLY A 1116 -65.66 65.22 -45.59
CA GLY A 1116 -66.99 65.17 -46.17
C GLY A 1116 -67.02 64.84 -47.67
N THR A 1117 -65.90 65.03 -48.37
CA THR A 1117 -65.74 64.75 -49.80
C THR A 1117 -65.16 63.36 -50.10
N ASP A 1118 -64.58 62.67 -49.11
CA ASP A 1118 -64.11 61.29 -49.25
C ASP A 1118 -65.27 60.30 -49.10
N HIS A 1119 -65.91 60.01 -50.23
CA HIS A 1119 -67.06 59.12 -50.29
C HIS A 1119 -66.69 57.67 -49.98
N THR A 1120 -65.42 57.25 -50.11
CA THR A 1120 -65.03 55.86 -49.84
C THR A 1120 -64.90 55.62 -48.34
N THR A 1121 -64.23 56.53 -47.63
CA THR A 1121 -64.11 56.49 -46.17
C THR A 1121 -65.46 56.67 -45.48
N LEU A 1122 -66.31 57.60 -45.97
CA LEU A 1122 -67.67 57.75 -45.46
C LEU A 1122 -68.53 56.50 -45.70
N ILE A 1123 -68.41 55.84 -46.86
CA ILE A 1123 -69.12 54.57 -47.10
C ILE A 1123 -68.67 53.50 -46.12
N TYR A 1124 -67.37 53.37 -45.85
CA TYR A 1124 -66.88 52.36 -44.90
C TYR A 1124 -67.33 52.67 -43.46
N TYR A 1125 -67.23 53.93 -43.03
CA TYR A 1125 -67.76 54.40 -41.74
C TYR A 1125 -69.24 54.04 -41.54
N PHE A 1126 -70.09 54.37 -42.51
CA PHE A 1126 -71.52 54.00 -42.44
C PHE A 1126 -71.77 52.50 -42.68
N THR A 1127 -70.82 51.76 -43.26
CA THR A 1127 -70.89 50.29 -43.36
C THR A 1127 -70.63 49.65 -42.01
N LEU A 1128 -69.68 50.17 -41.22
CA LEU A 1128 -69.46 49.70 -39.84
C LEU A 1128 -70.67 49.97 -38.94
N LEU A 1129 -71.39 51.08 -39.17
CA LEU A 1129 -72.64 51.39 -38.47
C LEU A 1129 -73.87 50.68 -39.08
N ALA A 1130 -73.78 50.15 -40.30
CA ALA A 1130 -74.88 49.43 -40.94
C ALA A 1130 -75.04 48.06 -40.30
N GLY A 1131 -76.02 47.93 -39.42
CA GLY A 1131 -76.22 46.78 -38.55
C GLY A 1131 -76.38 47.16 -37.07
N VAL A 1132 -76.10 48.41 -36.72
CA VAL A 1132 -76.20 48.98 -35.38
C VAL A 1132 -77.50 49.79 -35.24
N GLY A 1133 -78.65 49.13 -35.14
CA GLY A 1133 -79.94 49.76 -34.80
C GLY A 1133 -80.37 50.98 -35.63
N ASP A 1134 -81.33 51.76 -35.12
CA ASP A 1134 -81.93 52.92 -35.81
C ASP A 1134 -81.17 54.24 -35.50
N VAL A 1135 -79.83 54.15 -35.52
CA VAL A 1135 -78.91 55.26 -35.19
C VAL A 1135 -79.00 56.33 -36.28
N LYS A 1136 -79.43 57.54 -35.88
CA LYS A 1136 -79.61 58.69 -36.78
C LYS A 1136 -78.46 59.67 -36.65
N GLN A 1137 -77.77 59.94 -37.74
CA GLN A 1137 -76.77 61.00 -37.85
C GLN A 1137 -77.30 62.09 -38.77
N GLY A 1138 -77.37 63.34 -38.32
CA GLY A 1138 -77.97 64.42 -39.12
C GLY A 1138 -79.44 64.18 -39.53
N GLY A 1139 -80.18 63.40 -38.73
CA GLY A 1139 -81.60 63.07 -38.96
C GLY A 1139 -81.88 61.86 -39.86
N ILE A 1140 -80.85 61.19 -40.40
CA ILE A 1140 -80.98 60.02 -41.28
C ILE A 1140 -80.30 58.80 -40.64
N THR A 1141 -80.87 57.60 -40.84
CA THR A 1141 -80.29 56.34 -40.35
C THR A 1141 -79.03 55.94 -41.13
N ALA A 1142 -78.07 55.24 -40.50
CA ALA A 1142 -76.82 54.82 -41.14
C ALA A 1142 -77.04 54.02 -42.45
N ASP A 1143 -78.05 53.14 -42.51
CA ASP A 1143 -78.45 52.43 -43.73
C ASP A 1143 -78.90 53.34 -44.87
N ASN A 1144 -79.60 54.42 -44.52
CA ASN A 1144 -80.09 55.39 -45.48
C ASN A 1144 -78.95 56.33 -45.93
N HIS A 1145 -78.02 56.70 -45.04
CA HIS A 1145 -76.75 57.34 -45.39
C HIS A 1145 -75.96 56.48 -46.38
N LEU A 1146 -75.79 55.19 -46.09
CA LEU A 1146 -75.05 54.25 -46.95
C LEU A 1146 -75.70 54.10 -48.34
N LYS A 1147 -77.03 53.96 -48.40
CA LYS A 1147 -77.79 53.87 -49.67
C LYS A 1147 -77.71 55.18 -50.48
N LEU A 1148 -77.64 56.32 -49.82
CA LEU A 1148 -77.54 57.64 -50.46
C LEU A 1148 -76.11 57.90 -50.96
N LEU A 1149 -75.09 57.67 -50.13
CA LEU A 1149 -73.67 57.81 -50.46
C LEU A 1149 -73.24 56.90 -51.62
N LYS A 1150 -73.68 55.62 -51.63
CA LYS A 1150 -73.41 54.70 -52.75
C LYS A 1150 -73.98 55.20 -54.08
N LYS A 1151 -75.11 55.91 -54.06
CA LYS A 1151 -75.73 56.50 -55.27
C LYS A 1151 -75.11 57.85 -55.64
N LEU A 1152 -74.65 58.62 -54.67
CA LEU A 1152 -73.99 59.92 -54.89
C LEU A 1152 -72.53 59.76 -55.36
N LYS A 1153 -71.81 58.73 -54.92
CA LYS A 1153 -70.40 58.47 -55.26
C LYS A 1153 -70.11 58.49 -56.76
N GLY A 1154 -71.01 57.93 -57.58
CA GLY A 1154 -70.85 57.88 -59.04
C GLY A 1154 -71.45 59.06 -59.81
N VAL A 1155 -72.19 59.95 -59.13
CA VAL A 1155 -73.08 60.95 -59.78
C VAL A 1155 -72.71 62.39 -59.38
N ALA A 1156 -72.05 62.58 -58.23
CA ALA A 1156 -71.71 63.87 -57.66
C ALA A 1156 -70.31 63.86 -57.00
N ILE A 1157 -69.26 63.65 -57.81
CA ILE A 1157 -67.86 63.64 -57.34
C ILE A 1157 -67.51 65.01 -56.74
N GLY A 1158 -66.91 65.01 -55.54
CA GLY A 1158 -66.53 66.23 -54.82
C GLY A 1158 -67.66 66.89 -54.02
N LEU A 1159 -68.83 66.25 -53.90
CA LEU A 1159 -69.90 66.72 -53.03
C LEU A 1159 -69.59 66.44 -51.55
N ASP A 1160 -69.58 67.48 -50.72
CA ASP A 1160 -69.45 67.33 -49.28
C ASP A 1160 -70.74 66.73 -48.69
N CYS A 1161 -70.72 65.42 -48.47
CA CYS A 1161 -71.88 64.67 -48.01
C CYS A 1161 -72.12 64.86 -46.50
N LYS A 1162 -71.09 65.25 -45.73
CA LYS A 1162 -71.23 65.52 -44.29
C LYS A 1162 -72.00 66.82 -44.07
N GLN A 1163 -71.69 67.87 -44.84
CA GLN A 1163 -72.44 69.13 -44.82
C GLN A 1163 -73.83 68.98 -45.46
N LEU A 1164 -73.95 68.17 -46.51
CA LEU A 1164 -75.23 67.88 -47.16
C LEU A 1164 -76.26 67.27 -46.20
N MET A 1165 -75.79 66.47 -45.23
CA MET A 1165 -76.65 65.65 -44.39
C MET A 1165 -76.68 66.12 -42.93
N ASN A 1166 -76.02 67.23 -42.56
CA ASN A 1166 -75.95 67.68 -41.17
C ASN A 1166 -77.24 68.36 -40.64
N GLY A 1167 -78.15 68.78 -41.51
CA GLY A 1167 -79.41 69.44 -41.15
C GLY A 1167 -79.28 70.83 -40.53
N LEU A 1168 -78.09 71.45 -40.52
CA LEU A 1168 -77.82 72.76 -39.89
C LEU A 1168 -77.82 73.93 -40.89
N SER A 1169 -77.62 73.64 -42.18
CA SER A 1169 -77.57 74.63 -43.25
C SER A 1169 -78.35 74.14 -44.47
N SER A 1170 -78.83 75.07 -45.32
CA SER A 1170 -79.62 74.69 -46.50
C SER A 1170 -78.78 73.80 -47.44
N PRO A 1171 -79.19 72.54 -47.69
CA PRO A 1171 -78.37 71.59 -48.45
C PRO A 1171 -78.21 72.02 -49.91
N VAL A 1172 -79.12 72.86 -50.39
CA VAL A 1172 -79.09 73.48 -51.72
C VAL A 1172 -77.78 74.22 -51.97
N LYS A 1173 -77.20 74.87 -50.95
CA LYS A 1173 -75.92 75.59 -51.04
C LYS A 1173 -74.77 74.68 -51.48
N TYR A 1174 -74.76 73.43 -51.03
CA TYR A 1174 -73.70 72.45 -51.30
C TYR A 1174 -74.00 71.62 -52.56
N ILE A 1175 -75.28 71.48 -52.91
CA ILE A 1175 -75.70 70.82 -54.15
C ILE A 1175 -75.40 71.71 -55.37
N ILE A 1176 -75.68 73.02 -55.31
CA ILE A 1176 -75.53 73.96 -56.45
C ILE A 1176 -74.17 73.86 -57.16
N PRO A 1177 -73.01 73.88 -56.49
CA PRO A 1177 -71.70 73.81 -57.15
C PRO A 1177 -71.51 72.55 -58.00
N VAL A 1178 -72.00 71.40 -57.52
CA VAL A 1178 -71.79 70.08 -58.12
C VAL A 1178 -72.84 69.73 -59.19
N LEU A 1179 -73.94 70.50 -59.30
CA LEU A 1179 -74.94 70.29 -60.34
C LEU A 1179 -74.37 70.53 -61.76
N THR A 1180 -74.53 69.54 -62.62
CA THR A 1180 -74.19 69.52 -64.04
C THR A 1180 -75.42 69.09 -64.86
N PRO A 1181 -75.44 69.31 -66.19
CA PRO A 1181 -76.57 68.92 -67.03
C PRO A 1181 -76.86 67.41 -66.98
N THR A 1182 -75.84 66.60 -66.72
CA THR A 1182 -75.93 65.13 -66.70
C THR A 1182 -76.36 64.58 -65.35
N ASN A 1183 -76.06 65.27 -64.24
CA ASN A 1183 -76.38 64.77 -62.90
C ASN A 1183 -77.63 65.42 -62.26
N VAL A 1184 -78.13 66.54 -62.78
CA VAL A 1184 -79.24 67.28 -62.15
C VAL A 1184 -80.49 66.43 -61.96
N THR A 1185 -80.89 65.64 -62.96
CA THR A 1185 -82.06 64.76 -62.87
C THR A 1185 -81.84 63.60 -61.92
N ALA A 1186 -80.60 63.11 -61.79
CA ALA A 1186 -80.25 62.06 -60.85
C ALA A 1186 -80.23 62.57 -59.40
N ILE A 1187 -79.66 63.75 -59.15
CA ILE A 1187 -79.66 64.40 -57.83
C ILE A 1187 -81.07 64.82 -57.43
N ALA A 1188 -81.88 65.35 -58.36
CA ALA A 1188 -83.28 65.69 -58.07
C ALA A 1188 -84.12 64.46 -57.67
N LYS A 1189 -83.88 63.28 -58.27
CA LYS A 1189 -84.51 62.02 -57.83
C LYS A 1189 -84.10 61.59 -56.42
N LEU A 1190 -82.92 62.00 -55.97
CA LEU A 1190 -82.40 61.72 -54.63
C LEU A 1190 -82.80 62.80 -53.61
N ALA A 1191 -83.35 63.93 -54.06
CA ALA A 1191 -83.71 65.06 -53.20
C ALA A 1191 -84.61 64.65 -52.03
N ASN A 1192 -85.62 63.82 -52.28
CA ASN A 1192 -86.56 63.32 -51.24
C ASN A 1192 -85.90 62.44 -50.17
N LYS A 1193 -84.59 62.20 -50.26
CA LYS A 1193 -83.77 61.46 -49.28
C LYS A 1193 -82.69 62.33 -48.64
N ILE A 1194 -82.57 63.60 -49.03
CA ILE A 1194 -81.64 64.58 -48.46
C ILE A 1194 -82.45 65.46 -47.48
N PRO A 1195 -82.07 65.57 -46.20
CA PRO A 1195 -82.77 66.40 -45.22
C PRO A 1195 -82.78 67.87 -45.64
N ASP A 1196 -83.86 68.60 -45.39
CA ASP A 1196 -83.98 70.01 -45.77
C ASP A 1196 -83.47 71.02 -44.72
N GLY A 1197 -83.10 70.54 -43.53
CA GLY A 1197 -82.66 71.35 -42.39
C GLY A 1197 -83.79 71.86 -41.49
N THR A 1198 -85.05 71.50 -41.77
CA THR A 1198 -86.24 71.90 -40.99
C THR A 1198 -87.05 70.70 -40.47
N GLY A 1199 -86.46 69.49 -40.53
CA GLY A 1199 -87.09 68.24 -40.11
C GLY A 1199 -87.82 67.48 -41.23
N GLY A 1200 -87.72 67.95 -42.49
CA GLY A 1200 -88.25 67.29 -43.69
C GLY A 1200 -87.14 66.89 -44.67
N PHE A 1201 -87.52 66.56 -45.91
CA PHE A 1201 -86.61 66.23 -47.01
C PHE A 1201 -86.76 67.22 -48.17
N LEU A 1202 -85.68 67.45 -48.91
CA LEU A 1202 -85.69 68.33 -50.07
C LEU A 1202 -86.66 67.83 -51.13
N HIS A 1203 -87.56 68.70 -51.58
CA HIS A 1203 -88.44 68.37 -52.71
C HIS A 1203 -87.65 68.45 -54.04
N PRO A 1204 -87.91 67.60 -55.05
CA PRO A 1204 -87.13 67.57 -56.29
C PRO A 1204 -87.22 68.88 -57.06
N SER A 1205 -88.34 69.59 -56.90
CA SER A 1205 -88.53 70.93 -57.46
C SER A 1205 -87.53 71.94 -56.92
N VAL A 1206 -87.01 71.79 -55.70
CA VAL A 1206 -85.99 72.69 -55.13
C VAL A 1206 -84.65 72.50 -55.81
N VAL A 1207 -84.26 71.25 -56.15
CA VAL A 1207 -83.05 70.96 -56.91
C VAL A 1207 -83.18 71.43 -58.36
N HIS A 1208 -84.35 71.20 -58.98
CA HIS A 1208 -84.64 71.71 -60.32
C HIS A 1208 -84.75 73.24 -60.34
N CYS A 1209 -85.25 73.88 -59.29
CA CYS A 1209 -85.34 75.33 -59.15
C CYS A 1209 -83.96 75.92 -58.88
N ALA A 1210 -83.14 75.31 -58.02
CA ALA A 1210 -81.75 75.69 -57.82
C ALA A 1210 -80.91 75.51 -59.08
N TRP A 1211 -81.17 74.45 -59.86
CA TRP A 1211 -80.59 74.28 -61.20
C TRP A 1211 -81.14 75.31 -62.17
N ALA A 1212 -82.44 75.60 -62.17
CA ALA A 1212 -83.05 76.60 -63.03
C ALA A 1212 -82.60 78.00 -62.67
N VAL A 1213 -82.32 78.32 -61.40
CA VAL A 1213 -81.72 79.55 -60.91
C VAL A 1213 -80.26 79.60 -61.30
N LYS A 1214 -79.49 78.52 -61.07
CA LYS A 1214 -78.11 78.39 -61.55
C LYS A 1214 -78.05 78.58 -63.07
N GLN A 1215 -78.94 77.95 -63.84
CA GLN A 1215 -79.08 78.06 -65.29
C GLN A 1215 -79.61 79.43 -65.72
N PHE A 1216 -80.58 80.02 -65.03
CA PHE A 1216 -81.12 81.36 -65.30
C PHE A 1216 -80.03 82.41 -65.13
N TRP A 1217 -79.24 82.33 -64.05
CA TRP A 1217 -78.04 83.14 -63.85
C TRP A 1217 -76.83 82.69 -64.67
N SER A 1218 -76.85 81.50 -65.31
CA SER A 1218 -75.79 81.01 -66.21
C SER A 1218 -76.15 80.98 -67.70
N THR A 1219 -77.34 81.48 -68.07
CA THR A 1219 -77.75 81.77 -69.46
C THR A 1219 -78.43 83.14 -69.57
N ASP A 1220 -77.70 84.16 -69.13
CA ASP A 1220 -77.56 85.48 -69.77
C ASP A 1220 -76.25 86.05 -69.18
N THR A 1221 -75.08 85.62 -69.67
CA THR A 1221 -74.54 86.10 -70.94
C THR A 1221 -73.89 84.98 -71.78
N LYS A 1222 -74.68 84.38 -72.67
CA LYS A 1222 -74.17 84.02 -74.01
C LYS A 1222 -74.24 85.29 -74.84
N LYS A 1223 -73.08 85.88 -75.15
CA LYS A 1223 -72.67 86.35 -76.48
C LYS A 1223 -71.47 87.29 -76.30
N VAL A 1224 -70.29 86.87 -76.73
CA VAL A 1224 -69.83 86.92 -78.14
C VAL A 1224 -69.27 88.32 -78.42
N PRO A 1225 -68.21 88.42 -79.23
CA PRO A 1225 -67.03 87.57 -79.28
C PRO A 1225 -65.79 88.48 -79.38
N ASP A 1226 -64.60 87.96 -79.12
CA ASP A 1226 -63.49 88.26 -80.01
C ASP A 1226 -62.42 87.22 -79.68
N SER A 1227 -62.31 86.27 -80.61
CA SER A 1227 -61.14 86.17 -81.46
C SER A 1227 -59.93 85.75 -80.62
N THR A 1228 -59.71 84.44 -80.48
CA THR A 1228 -58.89 83.70 -81.46
C THR A 1228 -58.01 84.64 -82.27
N VAL A 1229 -56.73 84.64 -81.95
CA VAL A 1229 -55.62 84.35 -82.88
C VAL A 1229 -54.39 84.75 -82.07
N SER A 1230 -53.76 83.80 -81.40
CA SER A 1230 -52.98 82.69 -81.95
C SER A 1230 -51.53 82.98 -81.64
N THR A 1231 -50.77 81.90 -81.55
CA THR A 1231 -49.36 81.85 -81.93
C THR A 1231 -48.51 82.85 -81.19
N GLY A 1232 -47.88 82.40 -80.11
CA GLY A 1232 -46.56 81.83 -80.33
C GLY A 1232 -45.57 82.95 -80.07
N ILE A 1233 -44.61 82.76 -79.21
CA ILE A 1233 -43.53 81.85 -79.54
C ILE A 1233 -42.85 81.51 -78.22
N ASN A 1234 -42.73 80.21 -78.04
CA ASN A 1234 -41.69 79.57 -77.30
C ASN A 1234 -40.37 79.93 -78.00
N VAL A 1235 -39.36 80.47 -77.30
CA VAL A 1235 -38.00 80.45 -77.83
C VAL A 1235 -37.29 79.21 -77.30
N ASN A 1236 -37.03 78.17 -78.11
CA ASN A 1236 -37.31 78.13 -79.55
C ASN A 1236 -37.39 76.73 -80.14
N HIS A 1237 -38.16 76.69 -81.24
CA HIS A 1237 -38.44 75.60 -82.18
C HIS A 1237 -39.73 74.81 -81.87
N ASN A 1238 -40.81 74.92 -82.64
CA ASN A 1238 -41.04 75.56 -83.94
C ASN A 1238 -42.46 76.15 -84.01
#